data_AF-A0A2V8VB20-F1
#
_entry.id   AF-A0A2V8VB20-F1
#
_cell.length_a   1.000
_cell.length_b   1.000
_cell.length_c   1.000
_cell.angle_alpha   90.00
_cell.angle_beta   90.00
_cell.angle_gamma   90.00
#
_symmetry.space_group_name_H-M   'P 1'
#
loop_
_entity.id
_entity.type
_entity.pdbx_description
1 polymer ?
#
loop_
_entity_poly.entity_id
_entity_poly.type
_entity_poly.pdbx_seq_one_letter_code
_entity_poly.pdbx_strand_id
1 'polypeptide(L)'
;MVSGQTIHVISTMPQMWEKNPRLPRAIGAVLGALRFSGPVPDILRTLSDAEWKTALEFTDRSALTLILGARYREHLPGWVHERIARSLAGNTERVGRLRASLVEIAGQFNARQIEYALLKGFSQEVEYVLDPYLRVPYDIDLFAPAGSLDAARDTLRDLTYEPVYGTEQFPTDHIPPMVRKTGWQWRGDFFDPEIPPCVDLHFRFWDPSTERLQAPGVDEFWRRRIQQDGLAVLDHADRLGYAALHQLRHLFRASLRPYHAYEIAYFLEMQAANDAFWERWLALHPQELCRLEAVSFRLAANWFGCRVAPAVQDQFDRQPADVSLWFARYGAAPLEAEFHPNKHEMWLHFALLDVPRDRRHVFMRRVFPASMPAPVDAVYVPEDQLTWRLRLRRSFRYAAHILSRVVYHARSLPAVAGQGLLWKSRAWQLQSEFWRFLAASCLFNAGLFQFFLLYNLYLLDLGYRENVLGQVAGAFTAGNLVAVLPAAAVVRRLGLKRALLTCVAGASVMCSLRSVVPGQPALMTSAFAGGTFFSLWAVAISPTVAALTTEIARPAAFSMIFGSGISIGVLAGLIGGRLPGWVAHMGLATSPAHAKQIVLLAASACTAIALWPLARLQMESSTSREQRTYPKSAFITRFLVAIGVWSFATGLFNPLFNAFFARELSMSVERIGTVFSIAQAAQAAAILGAPMVLRRLGLTGGVAAMQFASAMALALLAPAHSALAAAVLYAGYMSFQYMSEPGIYSSLMNRVAPEQRGGASALNFLVIFVAQAVAATVAGAIVARFGYAPMLMGAAAIAAMAAVLFWRLPKPAPPAA
;
A
#
# COMPACT_ATOMS: atom_id res chain seq x y z
N MET A 1 -42.58 2.18 -16.20
CA MET A 1 -42.14 3.56 -15.89
C MET A 1 -41.72 3.63 -14.43
N VAL A 2 -40.44 3.42 -14.14
CA VAL A 2 -39.74 4.06 -13.01
C VAL A 2 -38.33 4.33 -13.52
N SER A 3 -38.03 5.62 -13.56
CA SER A 3 -36.86 6.29 -14.12
C SER A 3 -35.52 5.57 -13.88
N GLY A 4 -34.87 5.20 -14.99
CA GLY A 4 -33.43 4.99 -15.00
C GLY A 4 -32.75 6.32 -14.75
N GLN A 5 -32.05 6.43 -13.61
CA GLN A 5 -31.19 7.58 -13.35
C GLN A 5 -30.09 7.59 -14.39
N THR A 6 -30.26 8.51 -15.34
CA THR A 6 -29.28 9.04 -16.26
C THR A 6 -27.97 9.25 -15.53
N ILE A 7 -26.95 8.47 -15.88
CA ILE A 7 -25.57 8.77 -15.51
C ILE A 7 -25.28 10.13 -16.14
N HIS A 8 -25.27 11.17 -15.30
CA HIS A 8 -24.97 12.53 -15.74
C HIS A 8 -23.62 12.53 -16.46
N VAL A 9 -23.64 13.03 -17.70
CA VAL A 9 -22.47 13.47 -18.47
C VAL A 9 -21.55 14.24 -17.52
N ILE A 10 -20.37 13.68 -17.23
CA ILE A 10 -19.35 14.35 -16.43
C ILE A 10 -18.79 15.49 -17.28
N SER A 11 -19.47 16.64 -17.23
CA SER A 11 -18.94 17.91 -17.73
C SER A 11 -17.59 18.14 -17.07
N THR A 12 -16.55 18.28 -17.90
CA THR A 12 -15.18 18.62 -17.52
C THR A 12 -15.10 20.06 -17.03
N MET A 13 -15.74 20.37 -15.90
CA MET A 13 -15.53 21.68 -15.28
C MET A 13 -14.06 21.80 -14.87
N PRO A 14 -13.40 22.90 -15.23
CA PRO A 14 -12.01 23.12 -14.85
C PRO A 14 -11.87 23.20 -13.34
N GLN A 15 -10.67 22.89 -12.85
CA GLN A 15 -10.35 23.02 -11.44
C GLN A 15 -10.55 24.46 -10.98
N MET A 16 -11.29 24.59 -9.88
CA MET A 16 -11.44 25.85 -9.17
C MET A 16 -10.27 26.04 -8.21
N TRP A 17 -9.09 26.35 -8.75
CA TRP A 17 -7.84 26.50 -7.98
C TRP A 17 -7.95 27.49 -6.83
N GLU A 18 -8.66 28.59 -7.06
CA GLU A 18 -8.94 29.65 -6.08
C GLU A 18 -9.77 29.16 -4.88
N LYS A 19 -10.44 28.00 -5.00
CA LYS A 19 -11.22 27.36 -3.93
C LYS A 19 -10.54 26.12 -3.36
N ASN A 20 -9.36 25.73 -3.83
CA ASN A 20 -8.68 24.53 -3.34
C ASN A 20 -8.00 24.81 -1.98
N PRO A 21 -8.48 24.22 -0.87
CA PRO A 21 -7.94 24.49 0.46
C PRO A 21 -6.54 23.87 0.69
N ARG A 22 -6.08 23.01 -0.23
CA ARG A 22 -4.79 22.32 -0.16
C ARG A 22 -3.67 23.05 -0.89
N LEU A 23 -3.98 24.21 -1.49
CA LEU A 23 -2.99 25.09 -2.09
C LEU A 23 -2.92 26.39 -1.31
N PRO A 24 -1.72 27.01 -1.21
CA PRO A 24 -1.63 28.39 -0.77
C PRO A 24 -2.48 29.31 -1.65
N ARG A 25 -3.18 30.27 -1.04
CA ARG A 25 -4.09 31.19 -1.72
C ARG A 25 -3.43 31.86 -2.94
N ALA A 26 -2.18 32.29 -2.81
CA ALA A 26 -1.42 32.95 -3.87
C ALA A 26 -1.24 32.08 -5.13
N ILE A 27 -1.06 30.76 -4.96
CA ILE A 27 -0.89 29.82 -6.06
C ILE A 27 -2.24 29.50 -6.72
N GLY A 28 -3.28 29.30 -5.90
CA GLY A 28 -4.64 29.14 -6.39
C GLY A 28 -5.11 30.35 -7.22
N ALA A 29 -4.74 31.56 -6.77
CA ALA A 29 -4.99 32.82 -7.46
C ALA A 29 -4.31 32.89 -8.85
N VAL A 30 -3.01 32.57 -8.93
CA VAL A 30 -2.28 32.56 -10.21
C VAL A 30 -2.86 31.56 -11.19
N LEU A 31 -3.11 30.32 -10.76
CA LEU A 31 -3.63 29.27 -11.64
C LEU A 31 -5.07 29.56 -12.08
N GLY A 32 -5.90 30.11 -11.17
CA GLY A 32 -7.25 30.57 -11.49
C GLY A 32 -7.27 31.72 -12.50
N ALA A 33 -6.30 32.64 -12.42
CA ALA A 33 -6.13 33.70 -13.41
C ALA A 33 -5.72 33.14 -14.77
N LEU A 34 -4.82 32.15 -14.82
CA LEU A 34 -4.30 31.58 -16.08
C LEU A 34 -5.27 30.66 -16.83
N ARG A 35 -6.46 30.38 -16.30
CA ARG A 35 -7.48 29.58 -17.01
C ARG A 35 -7.90 30.21 -18.34
N PHE A 36 -8.24 29.38 -19.32
CA PHE A 36 -8.85 29.81 -20.59
C PHE A 36 -10.35 30.03 -20.44
N SER A 37 -11.05 29.15 -19.74
CA SER A 37 -12.46 29.30 -19.38
C SER A 37 -12.64 29.80 -17.95
N GLY A 38 -13.43 30.87 -17.79
CA GLY A 38 -13.68 31.51 -16.50
C GLY A 38 -12.42 31.99 -15.74
N PRO A 39 -11.50 32.76 -16.36
CA PRO A 39 -10.36 33.32 -15.65
C PRO A 39 -10.81 34.28 -14.53
N VAL A 40 -10.09 34.29 -13.41
CA VAL A 40 -10.38 35.16 -12.25
C VAL A 40 -9.20 36.07 -11.91
N PRO A 41 -8.79 36.99 -12.82
CA PRO A 41 -7.58 37.81 -12.63
C PRO A 41 -7.69 38.83 -11.49
N ASP A 42 -8.89 39.27 -11.12
CA ASP A 42 -9.08 40.26 -10.05
C ASP A 42 -8.58 39.79 -8.68
N ILE A 43 -8.54 38.47 -8.43
CA ILE A 43 -8.00 37.93 -7.18
C ILE A 43 -6.52 38.27 -6.99
N LEU A 44 -5.76 38.49 -8.08
CA LEU A 44 -4.35 38.86 -8.04
C LEU A 44 -4.12 40.21 -7.36
N ARG A 45 -5.08 41.15 -7.51
CA ARG A 45 -5.04 42.47 -6.86
C ARG A 45 -5.20 42.39 -5.34
N THR A 46 -5.75 41.28 -4.84
CA THR A 46 -6.01 41.07 -3.41
C THR A 46 -4.85 40.41 -2.67
N LEU A 47 -3.79 40.02 -3.37
CA LEU A 47 -2.62 39.36 -2.78
C LEU A 47 -1.72 40.38 -2.09
N SER A 48 -1.28 40.05 -0.88
CA SER A 48 -0.23 40.79 -0.16
C SER A 48 1.15 40.58 -0.79
N ASP A 49 2.12 41.43 -0.44
CA ASP A 49 3.50 41.29 -0.92
C ASP A 49 4.16 39.96 -0.54
N ALA A 50 3.83 39.40 0.63
CA ALA A 50 4.33 38.10 1.06
C ALA A 50 3.72 36.95 0.24
N GLU A 51 2.43 37.05 -0.09
CA GLU A 51 1.75 36.11 -0.99
C GLU A 51 2.33 36.21 -2.41
N TRP A 52 2.64 37.42 -2.90
CA TRP A 52 3.29 37.60 -4.19
C TRP A 52 4.69 36.98 -4.26
N LYS A 53 5.50 37.09 -3.21
CA LYS A 53 6.79 36.37 -3.15
C LYS A 53 6.61 34.86 -3.27
N THR A 54 5.63 34.31 -2.54
CA THR A 54 5.28 32.88 -2.61
C THR A 54 4.80 32.47 -4.00
N ALA A 55 3.93 33.29 -4.62
CA ALA A 55 3.45 33.07 -5.98
C ALA A 55 4.60 33.07 -6.98
N LEU A 56 5.49 34.06 -6.90
CA LEU A 56 6.64 34.19 -7.79
C LEU A 56 7.62 33.01 -7.66
N GLU A 57 7.96 32.59 -6.44
CA GLU A 57 8.80 31.39 -6.24
C GLU A 57 8.20 30.14 -6.90
N PHE A 58 6.88 29.97 -6.78
CA PHE A 58 6.16 28.88 -7.43
C PHE A 58 6.14 29.02 -8.96
N THR A 59 5.81 30.21 -9.49
CA THR A 59 5.70 30.42 -10.94
C THR A 59 7.04 30.37 -11.63
N ASP A 60 8.14 30.74 -10.96
CA ASP A 60 9.49 30.67 -11.52
C ASP A 60 9.90 29.21 -11.74
N ARG A 61 9.75 28.39 -10.68
CA ARG A 61 10.01 26.94 -10.75
C ARG A 61 9.08 26.25 -11.75
N SER A 62 7.84 26.72 -11.84
CA SER A 62 6.82 26.17 -12.73
C SER A 62 6.88 26.73 -14.15
N ALA A 63 7.78 27.67 -14.46
CA ALA A 63 7.88 28.38 -15.75
C ALA A 63 6.60 29.12 -16.20
N LEU A 64 5.78 29.60 -15.26
CA LEU A 64 4.55 30.35 -15.53
C LEU A 64 4.70 31.88 -15.38
N THR A 65 5.82 32.37 -14.81
CA THR A 65 6.01 33.79 -14.46
C THR A 65 5.86 34.72 -15.65
N LEU A 66 6.49 34.38 -16.78
CA LEU A 66 6.47 35.24 -17.97
C LEU A 66 5.09 35.27 -18.63
N ILE A 67 4.39 34.13 -18.65
CA ILE A 67 3.00 34.04 -19.14
C ILE A 67 2.06 34.89 -18.28
N LEU A 68 2.19 34.81 -16.95
CA LEU A 68 1.42 35.63 -16.01
C LEU A 68 1.65 37.13 -16.27
N GLY A 69 2.90 37.53 -16.45
CA GLY A 69 3.29 38.90 -16.78
C GLY A 69 2.71 39.41 -18.10
N ALA A 70 2.79 38.59 -19.15
CA ALA A 70 2.28 38.96 -20.47
C ALA A 70 0.75 39.10 -20.49
N ARG A 71 0.03 38.22 -19.79
CA ARG A 71 -1.44 38.16 -19.86
C ARG A 71 -2.15 39.11 -18.89
N TYR A 72 -1.57 39.37 -17.73
CA TYR A 72 -2.24 40.09 -16.65
C TYR A 72 -1.44 41.26 -16.07
N ARG A 73 -0.60 41.90 -16.90
CA ARG A 73 0.25 43.04 -16.55
C ARG A 73 -0.44 44.10 -15.66
N GLU A 74 -1.67 44.48 -15.99
CA GLU A 74 -2.46 45.51 -15.29
C GLU A 74 -3.01 45.08 -13.92
N HIS A 75 -2.90 43.80 -13.58
CA HIS A 75 -3.35 43.22 -12.31
C HIS A 75 -2.19 42.98 -11.33
N LEU A 76 -0.96 43.30 -11.74
CA LEU A 76 0.25 43.10 -10.95
C LEU A 76 0.65 44.40 -10.24
N PRO A 77 1.11 44.34 -8.97
CA PRO A 77 1.70 45.49 -8.32
C PRO A 77 3.01 45.90 -9.02
N GLY A 78 3.37 47.18 -8.92
CA GLY A 78 4.49 47.77 -9.68
C GLY A 78 5.82 47.00 -9.53
N TRP A 79 6.17 46.59 -8.31
CA TRP A 79 7.41 45.86 -8.05
C TRP A 79 7.43 44.46 -8.68
N VAL A 80 6.28 43.77 -8.74
CA VAL A 80 6.15 42.45 -9.40
C VAL A 80 6.29 42.63 -10.90
N HIS A 81 5.63 43.65 -11.45
CA HIS A 81 5.74 43.98 -12.86
C HIS A 81 7.19 44.28 -13.29
N GLU A 82 7.92 45.12 -12.53
CA GLU A 82 9.34 45.40 -12.79
C GLU A 82 10.22 44.16 -12.67
N ARG A 83 9.96 43.29 -11.68
CA ARG A 83 10.68 42.03 -11.52
C ARG A 83 10.47 41.10 -12.72
N ILE A 84 9.23 40.97 -13.19
CA ILE A 84 8.92 40.10 -14.34
C ILE A 84 9.52 40.68 -15.61
N ALA A 85 9.52 42.00 -15.79
CA ALA A 85 10.18 42.64 -16.92
C ALA A 85 11.70 42.35 -16.96
N ARG A 86 12.39 42.40 -15.81
CA ARG A 86 13.80 41.97 -15.72
C ARG A 86 13.99 40.49 -16.05
N SER A 87 13.08 39.65 -15.57
CA SER A 87 13.10 38.20 -15.83
C SER A 87 12.87 37.90 -17.31
N LEU A 88 11.99 38.64 -17.98
CA LEU A 88 11.74 38.55 -19.42
C LEU A 88 12.99 38.95 -20.21
N ALA A 89 13.64 40.07 -19.85
CA ALA A 89 14.88 40.50 -20.51
C ALA A 89 15.99 39.44 -20.42
N GLY A 90 16.22 38.87 -19.22
CA GLY A 90 17.18 37.78 -19.03
C GLY A 90 16.81 36.52 -19.83
N ASN A 91 15.52 36.15 -19.84
CA ASN A 91 15.05 35.01 -20.61
C ASN A 91 15.18 35.22 -22.12
N THR A 92 14.93 36.42 -22.64
CA THR A 92 15.10 36.73 -24.07
C THR A 92 16.56 36.56 -24.50
N GLU A 93 17.51 37.06 -23.71
CA GLU A 93 18.93 36.84 -23.97
C GLU A 93 19.28 35.35 -23.92
N ARG A 94 18.76 34.64 -22.92
CA ARG A 94 18.97 33.21 -22.74
C ARG A 94 18.44 32.37 -23.92
N VAL A 95 17.23 32.65 -24.38
CA VAL A 95 16.63 32.01 -25.56
C VAL A 95 17.50 32.25 -26.79
N GLY A 96 18.07 33.44 -26.95
CA GLY A 96 19.05 33.75 -27.99
C GLY A 96 20.30 32.87 -27.90
N ARG A 97 20.89 32.70 -26.71
CA ARG A 97 22.07 31.84 -26.48
C ARG A 97 21.77 30.36 -26.72
N LEU A 98 20.59 29.88 -26.31
CA LEU A 98 20.12 28.53 -26.57
C LEU A 98 19.94 28.28 -28.08
N ARG A 99 19.35 29.23 -28.80
CA ARG A 99 19.20 29.14 -30.26
C ARG A 99 20.55 29.11 -30.97
N ALA A 100 21.50 29.94 -30.54
CA ALA A 100 22.87 29.91 -31.08
C ALA A 100 23.55 28.55 -30.85
N SER A 101 23.38 27.97 -29.66
CA SER A 101 23.91 26.63 -29.35
C SER A 101 23.26 25.54 -30.21
N LEU A 102 21.94 25.62 -30.44
CA LEU A 102 21.24 24.70 -31.33
C LEU A 102 21.76 24.81 -32.78
N VAL A 103 21.97 26.04 -33.29
CA VAL A 103 22.52 26.26 -34.63
C VAL A 103 23.93 25.70 -34.76
N GLU A 104 24.77 25.87 -33.73
CA GLU A 104 26.13 25.31 -33.67
C GLU A 104 26.10 23.77 -33.74
N ILE A 105 25.26 23.13 -32.91
CA ILE A 105 25.09 21.67 -32.87
C ILE A 105 24.56 21.15 -34.21
N ALA A 106 23.47 21.76 -34.71
CA ALA A 106 22.86 21.42 -35.99
C ALA A 106 23.85 21.53 -37.15
N GLY A 107 24.66 22.60 -37.18
CA GLY A 107 25.70 22.81 -38.19
C GLY A 107 26.72 21.68 -38.20
N GLN A 108 27.20 21.25 -37.02
CA GLN A 108 28.14 20.12 -36.92
C GLN A 108 27.50 18.78 -37.28
N PHE A 109 26.25 18.54 -36.88
CA PHE A 109 25.54 17.31 -37.21
C PHE A 109 25.32 17.21 -38.72
N ASN A 110 24.89 18.29 -39.36
CA ASN A 110 24.73 18.36 -40.82
C ASN A 110 26.07 18.19 -41.56
N ALA A 111 27.14 18.83 -41.10
CA ALA A 111 28.47 18.68 -41.71
C ALA A 111 28.98 17.24 -41.65
N ARG A 112 28.66 16.50 -40.58
CA ARG A 112 29.03 15.10 -40.37
C ARG A 112 27.99 14.10 -40.87
N GLN A 113 26.92 14.57 -41.51
CA GLN A 113 25.80 13.74 -42.01
C GLN A 113 25.17 12.86 -40.91
N ILE A 114 25.12 13.39 -39.68
CA ILE A 114 24.50 12.73 -38.54
C ILE A 114 22.99 12.93 -38.64
N GLU A 115 22.21 11.84 -38.62
CA GLU A 115 20.76 11.93 -38.62
C GLU A 115 20.25 12.31 -37.23
N TYR A 116 19.41 13.35 -37.16
CA TYR A 116 18.78 13.79 -35.92
C TYR A 116 17.41 14.46 -36.16
N ALA A 117 16.64 14.67 -35.10
CA ALA A 117 15.45 15.51 -35.11
C ALA A 117 15.32 16.29 -33.79
N LEU A 118 14.86 17.54 -33.87
CA LEU A 118 14.51 18.34 -32.70
C LEU A 118 13.11 17.96 -32.22
N LEU A 119 13.01 17.50 -30.97
CA LEU A 119 11.78 16.95 -30.40
C LEU A 119 10.88 18.03 -29.80
N LYS A 120 11.47 18.89 -28.97
CA LYS A 120 10.77 19.89 -28.16
C LYS A 120 11.59 21.19 -28.13
N GLY A 121 11.09 22.20 -27.45
CA GLY A 121 11.73 23.51 -27.44
C GLY A 121 11.40 24.22 -28.74
N PHE A 122 12.40 24.60 -29.53
CA PHE A 122 12.21 25.43 -30.72
C PHE A 122 11.28 24.83 -31.80
N SER A 123 10.94 23.54 -31.73
CA SER A 123 9.92 22.90 -32.60
C SER A 123 8.46 23.31 -32.27
N GLN A 124 8.23 23.99 -31.14
CA GLN A 124 6.91 24.28 -30.56
C GLN A 124 6.59 25.79 -30.45
N GLU A 125 7.29 26.65 -31.20
CA GLU A 125 7.24 28.11 -30.97
C GLU A 125 5.92 28.80 -31.36
N VAL A 126 5.22 28.32 -32.39
CA VAL A 126 4.11 29.07 -33.00
C VAL A 126 2.74 28.71 -32.39
N GLU A 127 2.57 27.51 -31.83
CA GLU A 127 1.24 26.96 -31.51
C GLU A 127 1.07 26.49 -30.06
N TYR A 128 2.13 26.52 -29.26
CA TYR A 128 2.11 26.05 -27.87
C TYR A 128 2.18 27.19 -26.84
N VAL A 129 2.43 28.42 -27.30
CA VAL A 129 2.55 29.60 -26.47
C VAL A 129 2.16 30.85 -27.27
N LEU A 130 1.77 31.92 -26.57
CA LEU A 130 1.44 33.21 -27.19
C LEU A 130 2.65 33.89 -27.88
N ASP A 131 3.82 33.78 -27.26
CA ASP A 131 5.07 34.35 -27.76
C ASP A 131 6.23 33.40 -27.36
N PRO A 132 7.09 32.99 -28.31
CA PRO A 132 8.22 32.09 -28.05
C PRO A 132 9.15 32.54 -26.92
N TYR A 133 9.30 33.86 -26.71
CA TYR A 133 10.16 34.42 -25.66
C TYR A 133 9.56 34.33 -24.25
N LEU A 134 8.28 33.94 -24.13
CA LEU A 134 7.65 33.63 -22.84
C LEU A 134 7.96 32.22 -22.34
N ARG A 135 8.52 31.37 -23.21
CA ARG A 135 8.96 30.03 -22.83
C ARG A 135 10.28 30.09 -22.07
N VAL A 136 10.45 29.21 -21.10
CA VAL A 136 11.69 29.11 -20.31
C VAL A 136 12.36 27.75 -20.59
N PRO A 137 12.95 27.54 -21.78
CA PRO A 137 13.65 26.30 -22.11
C PRO A 137 14.93 26.16 -21.27
N TYR A 138 15.17 24.95 -20.73
CA TYR A 138 16.40 24.62 -20.00
C TYR A 138 17.32 23.68 -20.77
N ASP A 139 16.74 22.98 -21.74
CA ASP A 139 17.25 21.82 -22.43
C ASP A 139 17.01 21.95 -23.94
N ILE A 140 17.87 21.28 -24.70
CA ILE A 140 17.73 21.02 -26.13
C ILE A 140 17.50 19.52 -26.28
N ASP A 141 16.24 19.14 -26.52
CA ASP A 141 15.83 17.74 -26.72
C ASP A 141 16.03 17.32 -28.18
N LEU A 142 17.05 16.50 -28.43
CA LEU A 142 17.33 15.94 -29.76
C LEU A 142 17.07 14.44 -29.75
N PHE A 143 16.51 13.92 -30.83
CA PHE A 143 16.47 12.49 -31.11
C PHE A 143 17.55 12.11 -32.10
N ALA A 144 18.30 11.06 -31.80
CA ALA A 144 19.19 10.39 -32.74
C ALA A 144 18.85 8.90 -32.80
N PRO A 145 18.66 8.32 -34.02
CA PRO A 145 18.47 6.89 -34.15
C PRO A 145 19.74 6.13 -33.72
N ALA A 146 19.60 4.86 -33.37
CA ALA A 146 20.70 4.04 -32.83
C ALA A 146 21.99 4.08 -33.66
N GLY A 147 21.88 4.15 -35.00
CA GLY A 147 23.05 4.22 -35.90
C GLY A 147 23.80 5.56 -35.85
N SER A 148 23.15 6.65 -35.43
CA SER A 148 23.75 7.99 -35.34
C SER A 148 24.06 8.44 -33.91
N LEU A 149 23.61 7.68 -32.90
CA LEU A 149 23.66 8.08 -31.49
C LEU A 149 25.10 8.31 -30.98
N ASP A 150 26.01 7.37 -31.23
CA ASP A 150 27.40 7.49 -30.79
C ASP A 150 28.10 8.65 -31.50
N ALA A 151 27.89 8.81 -32.82
CA ALA A 151 28.45 9.92 -33.59
C ALA A 151 27.93 11.28 -33.10
N ALA A 152 26.64 11.38 -32.77
CA ALA A 152 26.03 12.58 -32.20
C ALA A 152 26.62 12.90 -30.81
N ARG A 153 26.75 11.92 -29.92
CA ARG A 153 27.38 12.08 -28.60
C ARG A 153 28.83 12.56 -28.74
N ASP A 154 29.61 11.92 -29.61
CA ASP A 154 31.04 12.24 -29.75
C ASP A 154 31.23 13.62 -30.40
N THR A 155 30.32 14.02 -31.31
CA THR A 155 30.29 15.39 -31.84
C THR A 155 29.96 16.42 -30.78
N LEU A 156 29.04 16.12 -29.86
CA LEU A 156 28.78 17.00 -28.70
C LEU A 156 30.02 17.11 -27.79
N ARG A 157 30.80 16.02 -27.62
CA ARG A 157 32.06 16.06 -26.87
C ARG A 157 33.12 16.94 -27.55
N ASP A 158 33.21 16.88 -28.87
CA ASP A 158 34.08 17.79 -29.65
C ASP A 158 33.66 19.26 -29.46
N LEU A 159 32.36 19.51 -29.28
CA LEU A 159 31.79 20.82 -28.93
C LEU A 159 31.90 21.17 -27.43
N THR A 160 32.74 20.47 -26.68
CA THR A 160 33.01 20.64 -25.22
C THR A 160 31.85 20.28 -24.28
N TYR A 161 30.85 19.55 -24.75
CA TYR A 161 29.81 19.02 -23.88
C TYR A 161 30.28 17.73 -23.19
N GLU A 162 30.02 17.64 -21.88
CA GLU A 162 30.36 16.49 -21.06
C GLU A 162 29.10 15.87 -20.44
N PRO A 163 29.06 14.54 -20.25
CA PRO A 163 27.94 13.88 -19.62
C PRO A 163 27.85 14.22 -18.12
N VAL A 164 26.63 14.40 -17.62
CA VAL A 164 26.35 14.52 -16.20
C VAL A 164 26.39 13.14 -15.54
N TYR A 165 27.55 12.76 -15.01
CA TYR A 165 27.78 11.47 -14.35
C TYR A 165 26.85 11.23 -13.14
N GLY A 166 26.49 9.96 -12.90
CA GLY A 166 25.58 9.56 -11.83
C GLY A 166 24.10 9.69 -12.18
N THR A 167 23.80 10.11 -13.41
CA THR A 167 22.44 10.05 -13.99
C THR A 167 22.19 8.74 -14.75
N GLU A 168 23.23 7.94 -15.03
CA GLU A 168 23.15 6.69 -15.82
C GLU A 168 22.27 5.61 -15.16
N GLN A 169 22.11 5.69 -13.85
CA GLN A 169 21.31 4.78 -13.04
C GLN A 169 19.80 5.08 -13.08
N PHE A 170 19.39 6.23 -13.62
CA PHE A 170 17.97 6.56 -13.74
C PHE A 170 17.42 6.01 -15.05
N PRO A 171 16.21 5.42 -15.04
CA PRO A 171 15.59 4.98 -16.28
C PRO A 171 15.21 6.18 -17.16
N THR A 172 16.02 6.45 -18.19
CA THR A 172 15.82 7.52 -19.17
C THR A 172 15.77 6.96 -20.59
N ASP A 173 15.10 7.71 -21.46
CA ASP A 173 15.01 7.50 -22.90
C ASP A 173 16.08 8.27 -23.69
N HIS A 174 16.95 8.98 -22.96
CA HIS A 174 18.11 9.70 -23.44
C HIS A 174 19.38 9.22 -22.73
N ILE A 175 20.53 9.43 -23.37
CA ILE A 175 21.84 9.26 -22.72
C ILE A 175 21.99 10.27 -21.56
N PRO A 176 22.96 10.12 -20.65
CA PRO A 176 23.21 11.12 -19.62
C PRO A 176 23.22 12.54 -20.20
N PRO A 177 22.49 13.49 -19.59
CA PRO A 177 22.41 14.86 -20.09
C PRO A 177 23.80 15.44 -20.37
N MET A 178 23.96 16.11 -21.50
CA MET A 178 25.24 16.65 -21.96
C MET A 178 25.29 18.15 -21.66
N VAL A 179 26.29 18.62 -20.91
CA VAL A 179 26.40 20.03 -20.47
C VAL A 179 27.78 20.61 -20.75
N ARG A 180 27.87 21.91 -21.02
CA ARG A 180 29.14 22.65 -21.02
C ARG A 180 29.50 23.05 -19.59
N LYS A 181 30.69 22.66 -19.11
CA LYS A 181 31.16 23.01 -17.76
C LYS A 181 31.78 24.41 -17.73
N THR A 182 30.94 25.43 -17.63
CA THR A 182 31.36 26.85 -17.64
C THR A 182 31.82 27.38 -16.29
N GLY A 183 31.74 26.59 -15.21
CA GLY A 183 31.94 27.06 -13.84
C GLY A 183 30.72 27.76 -13.23
N TRP A 184 29.60 27.85 -13.97
CA TRP A 184 28.36 28.46 -13.49
C TRP A 184 27.81 27.75 -12.23
N GLN A 185 27.22 28.54 -11.33
CA GLN A 185 26.64 28.06 -10.08
C GLN A 185 25.27 28.67 -9.87
N TRP A 186 24.35 27.89 -9.31
CA TRP A 186 22.98 28.34 -9.01
C TRP A 186 22.98 29.56 -8.07
N ARG A 187 22.47 30.70 -8.56
CA ARG A 187 22.34 31.97 -7.82
C ARG A 187 20.92 32.28 -7.33
N GLY A 188 19.95 31.39 -7.60
CA GLY A 188 18.54 31.62 -7.22
C GLY A 188 17.69 32.27 -8.31
N ASP A 189 18.22 32.47 -9.51
CA ASP A 189 17.50 33.05 -10.64
C ASP A 189 17.29 32.00 -11.74
N PHE A 190 16.02 31.73 -12.06
CA PHE A 190 15.61 30.79 -13.10
C PHE A 190 15.75 31.38 -14.52
N PHE A 191 15.90 32.70 -14.64
CA PHE A 191 15.95 33.43 -15.91
C PHE A 191 17.36 33.94 -16.22
N ASP A 192 18.37 33.50 -15.47
CA ASP A 192 19.77 33.89 -15.64
C ASP A 192 20.28 33.48 -17.05
N PRO A 193 20.71 34.43 -17.90
CA PRO A 193 21.21 34.14 -19.24
C PRO A 193 22.54 33.38 -19.24
N GLU A 194 23.26 33.31 -18.12
CA GLU A 194 24.51 32.56 -17.98
C GLU A 194 24.30 31.06 -17.71
N ILE A 195 23.06 30.59 -17.50
CA ILE A 195 22.77 29.16 -17.32
C ILE A 195 23.21 28.38 -18.57
N PRO A 196 24.16 27.44 -18.45
CA PRO A 196 24.61 26.65 -19.60
C PRO A 196 23.48 25.78 -20.15
N PRO A 197 23.34 25.67 -21.48
CA PRO A 197 22.33 24.81 -22.07
C PRO A 197 22.66 23.35 -21.81
N CYS A 198 21.62 22.57 -21.47
CA CYS A 198 21.69 21.13 -21.40
C CYS A 198 21.23 20.53 -22.73
N VAL A 199 21.89 19.48 -23.22
CA VAL A 199 21.49 18.76 -24.43
C VAL A 199 21.12 17.34 -24.04
N ASP A 200 19.86 16.98 -24.24
CA ASP A 200 19.34 15.64 -24.00
C ASP A 200 19.22 14.92 -25.33
N LEU A 201 20.04 13.87 -25.51
CA LEU A 201 20.08 13.08 -26.73
C LEU A 201 19.29 11.79 -26.54
N HIS A 202 18.02 11.84 -26.97
CA HIS A 202 17.06 10.76 -26.95
C HIS A 202 17.37 9.71 -28.02
N PHE A 203 17.16 8.45 -27.66
CA PHE A 203 17.34 7.30 -28.56
C PHE A 203 16.06 6.47 -28.70
N ARG A 204 14.99 6.86 -28.00
CA ARG A 204 13.63 6.32 -28.12
C ARG A 204 12.61 7.40 -27.73
N PHE A 205 11.38 7.32 -28.22
CA PHE A 205 10.31 8.27 -27.89
C PHE A 205 9.55 7.90 -26.60
N TRP A 206 9.55 6.62 -26.23
CA TRP A 206 8.88 6.11 -25.04
C TRP A 206 9.67 4.95 -24.44
N ASP A 207 9.63 4.82 -23.10
CA ASP A 207 10.29 3.71 -22.39
C ASP A 207 9.26 2.74 -21.78
N PRO A 208 8.85 1.70 -22.54
CA PRO A 208 7.87 0.73 -22.07
C PRO A 208 8.40 -0.15 -20.94
N SER A 209 9.72 -0.31 -20.82
CA SER A 209 10.34 -1.15 -19.78
C SER A 209 10.16 -0.55 -18.38
N THR A 210 10.31 0.78 -18.32
CA THR A 210 10.20 1.56 -17.11
C THR A 210 8.74 1.81 -16.78
N GLU A 211 7.96 2.36 -17.72
CA GLU A 211 6.57 2.72 -17.44
C GLU A 211 5.60 1.52 -17.50
N ARG A 212 6.05 0.35 -17.97
CA ARG A 212 5.21 -0.87 -18.11
C ARG A 212 3.95 -0.66 -18.96
N LEU A 213 3.94 0.40 -19.76
CA LEU A 213 2.88 0.79 -20.67
C LEU A 213 3.48 0.84 -22.06
N GLN A 214 2.79 0.25 -23.03
CA GLN A 214 3.17 0.35 -24.45
C GLN A 214 2.59 1.63 -25.04
N ALA A 215 3.34 2.29 -25.93
CA ALA A 215 2.86 3.40 -26.74
C ALA A 215 3.06 3.01 -28.21
N PRO A 216 2.14 2.22 -28.80
CA PRO A 216 2.34 1.70 -30.15
C PRO A 216 2.31 2.81 -31.20
N GLY A 217 3.16 2.69 -32.22
CA GLY A 217 3.22 3.64 -33.34
C GLY A 217 4.16 4.83 -33.13
N VAL A 218 4.74 5.01 -31.94
CA VAL A 218 5.69 6.12 -31.69
C VAL A 218 6.98 6.00 -32.50
N ASP A 219 7.37 4.80 -32.93
CA ASP A 219 8.55 4.59 -33.79
C ASP A 219 8.38 5.22 -35.19
N GLU A 220 7.14 5.35 -35.66
CA GLU A 220 6.85 5.98 -36.95
C GLU A 220 7.02 7.51 -36.91
N PHE A 221 7.11 8.14 -35.73
CA PHE A 221 7.37 9.58 -35.59
C PHE A 221 8.68 9.96 -36.29
N TRP A 222 9.69 9.10 -36.20
CA TRP A 222 10.98 9.32 -36.87
C TRP A 222 10.86 9.34 -38.39
N ARG A 223 10.01 8.47 -38.96
CA ARG A 223 9.83 8.36 -40.42
C ARG A 223 9.03 9.52 -41.00
N ARG A 224 8.15 10.13 -40.20
CA ARG A 224 7.29 11.26 -40.59
C ARG A 224 7.89 12.63 -40.30
N ARG A 225 9.17 12.71 -39.94
CA ARG A 225 9.85 13.99 -39.72
C ARG A 225 9.78 14.89 -40.95
N ILE A 226 9.67 16.19 -40.72
CA ILE A 226 9.64 17.22 -41.75
C ILE A 226 10.78 18.22 -41.54
N GLN A 227 11.10 18.99 -42.56
CA GLN A 227 12.05 20.11 -42.46
C GLN A 227 11.29 21.38 -42.11
N GLN A 228 11.74 22.08 -41.08
CA GLN A 228 11.22 23.39 -40.69
C GLN A 228 12.39 24.27 -40.28
N ASP A 229 12.53 25.45 -40.90
CA ASP A 229 13.60 26.42 -40.63
C ASP A 229 15.03 25.81 -40.64
N GLY A 230 15.26 24.87 -41.57
CA GLY A 230 16.55 24.18 -41.72
C GLY A 230 16.83 23.09 -40.68
N LEU A 231 15.83 22.72 -39.87
CA LEU A 231 15.92 21.67 -38.86
C LEU A 231 14.93 20.55 -39.14
N ALA A 232 15.36 19.30 -38.94
CA ALA A 232 14.46 18.16 -38.90
C ALA A 232 13.64 18.19 -37.59
N VAL A 233 12.32 18.15 -37.71
CA VAL A 233 11.36 18.18 -36.60
C VAL A 233 10.27 17.14 -36.86
N LEU A 234 9.51 16.74 -35.84
CA LEU A 234 8.41 15.79 -36.03
C LEU A 234 7.27 16.38 -36.87
N ASP A 235 6.44 15.52 -37.48
CA ASP A 235 5.16 15.93 -38.08
C ASP A 235 4.32 16.68 -37.05
N HIS A 236 3.45 17.56 -37.52
CA HIS A 236 2.61 18.39 -36.67
C HIS A 236 1.79 17.59 -35.64
N ALA A 237 1.19 16.47 -36.05
CA ALA A 237 0.45 15.59 -35.14
C ALA A 237 1.37 14.86 -34.15
N ASP A 238 2.53 14.38 -34.63
CA ASP A 238 3.52 13.66 -33.84
C ASP A 238 4.18 14.56 -32.77
N ARG A 239 4.31 15.88 -33.02
CA ARG A 239 4.77 16.85 -32.01
C ARG A 239 3.83 16.92 -30.82
N LEU A 240 2.53 16.96 -31.06
CA LEU A 240 1.52 16.95 -30.00
C LEU A 240 1.56 15.61 -29.26
N GLY A 241 1.67 14.51 -29.98
CA GLY A 241 1.79 13.17 -29.41
C GLY A 241 3.01 13.05 -28.50
N TYR A 242 4.18 13.48 -28.96
CA TYR A 242 5.40 13.51 -28.15
C TYR A 242 5.26 14.43 -26.93
N ALA A 243 4.68 15.63 -27.07
CA ALA A 243 4.44 16.53 -25.95
C ALA A 243 3.53 15.90 -24.89
N ALA A 244 2.47 15.21 -25.32
CA ALA A 244 1.55 14.51 -24.44
C ALA A 244 2.21 13.33 -23.71
N LEU A 245 3.00 12.52 -24.40
CA LEU A 245 3.77 11.43 -23.79
C LEU A 245 4.85 11.95 -22.83
N HIS A 246 5.53 13.03 -23.20
CA HIS A 246 6.50 13.71 -22.35
C HIS A 246 5.85 14.18 -21.03
N GLN A 247 4.68 14.84 -21.11
CA GLN A 247 3.89 15.21 -19.94
C GLN A 247 3.48 14.00 -19.11
N LEU A 248 3.00 12.92 -19.75
CA LEU A 248 2.55 11.71 -19.08
C LEU A 248 3.69 11.02 -18.32
N ARG A 249 4.89 11.00 -18.91
CA ARG A 249 6.12 10.52 -18.27
C ARG A 249 6.42 11.32 -17.01
N HIS A 250 6.38 12.64 -17.07
CA HIS A 250 6.60 13.48 -15.89
C HIS A 250 5.53 13.30 -14.81
N LEU A 251 4.28 13.06 -15.21
CA LEU A 251 3.19 12.74 -14.30
C LEU A 251 3.47 11.44 -13.53
N PHE A 252 3.85 10.35 -14.22
CA PHE A 252 4.16 9.07 -13.56
C PHE A 252 5.40 9.11 -12.68
N ARG A 253 6.35 10.00 -13.00
CA ARG A 253 7.59 10.23 -12.25
C ARG A 253 7.45 11.26 -11.14
N ALA A 254 6.26 11.84 -10.92
CA ALA A 254 6.00 12.91 -9.93
C ALA A 254 6.94 14.12 -10.09
N SER A 255 7.14 14.53 -11.35
CA SER A 255 7.98 15.67 -11.75
C SER A 255 7.26 16.60 -12.74
N LEU A 256 5.93 16.52 -12.77
CA LEU A 256 5.09 17.31 -13.67
C LEU A 256 5.23 18.80 -13.34
N ARG A 257 5.62 19.60 -14.33
CA ARG A 257 5.61 21.06 -14.25
C ARG A 257 4.29 21.60 -14.80
N PRO A 258 3.63 22.54 -14.11
CA PRO A 258 2.39 23.17 -14.58
C PRO A 258 2.49 23.79 -15.98
N TYR A 259 3.65 24.30 -16.36
CA TYR A 259 3.87 24.84 -17.69
C TYR A 259 3.65 23.84 -18.82
N HIS A 260 4.06 22.57 -18.70
CA HIS A 260 3.80 21.57 -19.74
C HIS A 260 2.30 21.36 -19.98
N ALA A 261 1.52 21.35 -18.90
CA ALA A 261 0.06 21.27 -19.00
C ALA A 261 -0.55 22.55 -19.59
N TYR A 262 0.07 23.71 -19.36
CA TYR A 262 -0.35 24.97 -19.95
C TYR A 262 -0.08 25.01 -21.47
N GLU A 263 1.09 24.54 -21.92
CA GLU A 263 1.43 24.48 -23.35
C GLU A 263 0.47 23.59 -24.13
N ILE A 264 0.16 22.41 -23.60
CA ILE A 264 -0.84 21.52 -24.19
C ILE A 264 -2.22 22.18 -24.14
N ALA A 265 -2.61 22.84 -23.04
CA ALA A 265 -3.89 23.53 -22.96
C ALA A 265 -3.99 24.67 -24.00
N TYR A 266 -2.91 25.42 -24.20
CA TYR A 266 -2.85 26.48 -25.21
C TYR A 266 -3.01 25.90 -26.63
N PHE A 267 -2.28 24.84 -26.95
CA PHE A 267 -2.41 24.15 -28.23
C PHE A 267 -3.84 23.65 -28.47
N LEU A 268 -4.43 22.99 -27.47
CA LEU A 268 -5.81 22.48 -27.54
C LEU A 268 -6.83 23.62 -27.75
N GLU A 269 -6.66 24.73 -27.04
CA GLU A 269 -7.53 25.91 -27.20
C GLU A 269 -7.44 26.48 -28.62
N MET A 270 -6.24 26.57 -29.17
CA MET A 270 -6.01 27.14 -30.50
C MET A 270 -6.48 26.21 -31.63
N GLN A 271 -6.32 24.90 -31.47
CA GLN A 271 -6.69 23.91 -32.48
C GLN A 271 -8.10 23.31 -32.27
N ALA A 272 -8.88 23.80 -31.30
CA ALA A 272 -10.17 23.22 -30.93
C ALA A 272 -11.17 23.10 -32.10
N ALA A 273 -11.09 24.01 -33.09
CA ALA A 273 -11.96 24.04 -34.26
C ALA A 273 -11.28 23.60 -35.57
N ASN A 274 -10.07 23.04 -35.51
CA ASN A 274 -9.32 22.59 -36.67
C ASN A 274 -9.57 21.11 -36.98
N ASP A 275 -10.68 20.82 -37.65
CA ASP A 275 -11.09 19.44 -37.94
C ASP A 275 -10.03 18.69 -38.77
N ALA A 276 -9.38 19.36 -39.73
CA ALA A 276 -8.34 18.76 -40.58
C ALA A 276 -7.13 18.26 -39.77
N PHE A 277 -6.73 19.00 -38.73
CA PHE A 277 -5.67 18.56 -37.82
C PHE A 277 -6.08 17.31 -37.04
N TRP A 278 -7.30 17.29 -36.48
CA TRP A 278 -7.77 16.18 -35.65
C TRP A 278 -8.05 14.90 -36.46
N GLU A 279 -8.52 15.04 -37.71
CA GLU A 279 -8.63 13.92 -38.65
C GLU A 279 -7.25 13.34 -38.98
N ARG A 280 -6.23 14.20 -39.22
CA ARG A 280 -4.85 13.75 -39.43
C ARG A 280 -4.30 13.04 -38.19
N TRP A 281 -4.52 13.60 -37.00
CA TRP A 281 -4.09 13.00 -35.74
C TRP A 281 -4.69 11.60 -35.53
N LEU A 282 -6.01 11.44 -35.74
CA LEU A 282 -6.68 10.13 -35.68
C LEU A 282 -6.18 9.14 -36.74
N ALA A 283 -5.82 9.63 -37.93
CA ALA A 283 -5.30 8.78 -39.00
C ALA A 283 -3.87 8.28 -38.74
N LEU A 284 -3.03 9.11 -38.11
CA LEU A 284 -1.62 8.81 -37.87
C LEU A 284 -1.39 8.02 -36.57
N HIS A 285 -2.21 8.23 -35.55
CA HIS A 285 -2.00 7.66 -34.21
C HIS A 285 -2.93 6.47 -33.96
N PRO A 286 -2.41 5.28 -33.60
CA PRO A 286 -3.23 4.15 -33.21
C PRO A 286 -4.12 4.47 -32.01
N GLN A 287 -5.27 3.80 -31.88
CA GLN A 287 -6.24 4.06 -30.82
C GLN A 287 -5.63 3.99 -29.40
N GLU A 288 -4.70 3.06 -29.16
CA GLU A 288 -4.02 2.94 -27.86
C GLU A 288 -3.12 4.14 -27.56
N LEU A 289 -2.43 4.68 -28.56
CA LEU A 289 -1.63 5.89 -28.42
C LEU A 289 -2.52 7.11 -28.16
N CYS A 290 -3.61 7.27 -28.94
CA CYS A 290 -4.59 8.34 -28.72
C CYS A 290 -5.17 8.31 -27.30
N ARG A 291 -5.42 7.12 -26.74
CA ARG A 291 -5.91 6.97 -25.36
C ARG A 291 -4.89 7.44 -24.32
N LEU A 292 -3.59 7.19 -24.54
CA LEU A 292 -2.53 7.68 -23.65
C LEU A 292 -2.38 9.19 -23.75
N GLU A 293 -2.36 9.74 -24.96
CA GLU A 293 -2.26 11.18 -25.20
C GLU A 293 -3.46 11.93 -24.60
N ALA A 294 -4.66 11.35 -24.69
CA ALA A 294 -5.87 11.88 -24.10
C ALA A 294 -5.79 12.03 -22.55
N VAL A 295 -4.95 11.27 -21.85
CA VAL A 295 -4.72 11.48 -20.40
C VAL A 295 -4.07 12.84 -20.16
N SER A 296 -3.07 13.20 -20.97
CA SER A 296 -2.40 14.50 -20.88
C SER A 296 -3.30 15.64 -21.34
N PHE A 297 -4.07 15.45 -22.41
CA PHE A 297 -5.06 16.44 -22.86
C PHE A 297 -6.12 16.70 -21.80
N ARG A 298 -6.64 15.64 -21.18
CA ARG A 298 -7.63 15.75 -20.10
C ARG A 298 -7.07 16.46 -18.88
N LEU A 299 -5.80 16.23 -18.55
CA LEU A 299 -5.14 16.95 -17.45
C LEU A 299 -5.00 18.45 -17.77
N ALA A 300 -4.55 18.79 -18.97
CA ALA A 300 -4.44 20.17 -19.44
C ALA A 300 -5.80 20.90 -19.44
N ALA A 301 -6.83 20.26 -20.00
CA ALA A 301 -8.21 20.77 -19.99
C ALA A 301 -8.77 20.89 -18.57
N ASN A 302 -8.51 19.93 -17.68
CA ASN A 302 -8.94 19.99 -16.29
C ASN A 302 -8.24 21.12 -15.52
N TRP A 303 -6.95 21.36 -15.76
CA TRP A 303 -6.17 22.36 -15.04
C TRP A 303 -6.44 23.78 -15.52
N PHE A 304 -6.53 24.01 -16.83
CA PHE A 304 -6.63 25.34 -17.39
C PHE A 304 -7.96 25.63 -18.10
N GLY A 305 -8.86 24.65 -18.24
CA GLY A 305 -10.18 24.88 -18.83
C GLY A 305 -10.15 25.28 -20.29
N CYS A 306 -9.21 24.75 -21.08
CA CYS A 306 -9.19 24.95 -22.53
C CYS A 306 -10.33 24.17 -23.20
N ARG A 307 -10.77 24.67 -24.36
CA ARG A 307 -11.65 23.94 -25.28
C ARG A 307 -10.92 22.73 -25.84
N VAL A 308 -11.69 21.71 -26.19
CA VAL A 308 -11.19 20.48 -26.82
C VAL A 308 -12.07 20.16 -28.03
N ALA A 309 -11.46 19.61 -29.08
CA ALA A 309 -12.18 19.20 -30.27
C ALA A 309 -13.04 17.94 -30.02
N PRO A 310 -14.10 17.70 -30.80
CA PRO A 310 -14.95 16.53 -30.65
C PRO A 310 -14.19 15.19 -30.68
N ALA A 311 -13.15 15.08 -31.51
CA ALA A 311 -12.28 13.90 -31.59
C ALA A 311 -11.57 13.58 -30.26
N VAL A 312 -11.14 14.61 -29.54
CA VAL A 312 -10.49 14.48 -28.22
C VAL A 312 -11.53 14.14 -27.15
N GLN A 313 -12.71 14.77 -27.21
CA GLN A 313 -13.81 14.49 -26.28
C GLN A 313 -14.24 13.01 -26.38
N ASP A 314 -14.35 12.45 -27.58
CA ASP A 314 -14.63 11.02 -27.78
C ASP A 314 -13.55 10.12 -27.13
N GLN A 315 -12.27 10.53 -27.14
CA GLN A 315 -11.25 9.78 -26.39
C GLN A 315 -11.43 9.89 -24.88
N PHE A 316 -11.88 11.03 -24.34
CA PHE A 316 -12.18 11.16 -22.91
C PHE A 316 -13.30 10.24 -22.47
N ASP A 317 -14.34 10.12 -23.28
CA ASP A 317 -15.52 9.30 -22.99
C ASP A 317 -15.21 7.80 -23.09
N ARG A 318 -14.23 7.42 -23.94
CA ARG A 318 -13.74 6.03 -24.09
C ARG A 318 -12.72 5.61 -23.03
N GLN A 319 -12.30 6.50 -22.12
CA GLN A 319 -11.34 6.12 -21.07
C GLN A 319 -11.95 5.12 -20.08
N PRO A 320 -11.13 4.22 -19.49
CA PRO A 320 -11.59 3.33 -18.43
C PRO A 320 -12.24 4.10 -17.27
N ALA A 321 -13.27 3.50 -16.66
CA ALA A 321 -14.01 4.12 -15.56
C ALA A 321 -13.10 4.56 -14.39
N ASP A 322 -12.04 3.77 -14.11
CA ASP A 322 -11.05 4.08 -13.07
C ASP A 322 -10.24 5.34 -13.38
N VAL A 323 -9.93 5.62 -14.65
CA VAL A 323 -9.24 6.85 -15.08
C VAL A 323 -10.15 8.06 -14.89
N SER A 324 -11.41 7.96 -15.33
CA SER A 324 -12.41 9.02 -15.11
C SER A 324 -12.66 9.30 -13.62
N LEU A 325 -12.71 8.25 -12.80
CA LEU A 325 -12.82 8.37 -11.35
C LEU A 325 -11.59 9.05 -10.74
N TRP A 326 -10.39 8.74 -11.26
CA TRP A 326 -9.16 9.39 -10.81
C TRP A 326 -9.20 10.89 -11.09
N PHE A 327 -9.57 11.31 -12.31
CA PHE A 327 -9.68 12.74 -12.63
C PHE A 327 -10.70 13.47 -11.74
N ALA A 328 -11.86 12.84 -11.49
CA ALA A 328 -12.90 13.42 -10.65
C ALA A 328 -12.48 13.64 -9.19
N ARG A 329 -11.51 12.87 -8.67
CA ARG A 329 -11.12 12.91 -7.24
C ARG A 329 -9.71 13.43 -6.99
N TYR A 330 -8.80 13.21 -7.93
CA TYR A 330 -7.37 13.38 -7.77
C TYR A 330 -6.74 14.19 -8.92
N GLY A 331 -7.52 14.81 -9.80
CA GLY A 331 -6.99 15.63 -10.89
C GLY A 331 -6.06 16.76 -10.43
N ALA A 332 -6.30 17.33 -9.23
CA ALA A 332 -5.42 18.33 -8.61
C ALA A 332 -4.23 17.74 -7.83
N ALA A 333 -4.22 16.43 -7.57
CA ALA A 333 -3.25 15.79 -6.67
C ALA A 333 -1.78 15.94 -7.07
N PRO A 334 -1.39 15.93 -8.38
CA PRO A 334 0.00 16.15 -8.77
C PRO A 334 0.53 17.50 -8.31
N LEU A 335 -0.33 18.53 -8.33
CA LEU A 335 0.04 19.87 -7.90
C LEU A 335 -0.02 20.01 -6.37
N GLU A 336 -1.02 19.41 -5.74
CA GLU A 336 -1.11 19.33 -4.28
C GLU A 336 0.11 18.62 -3.66
N ALA A 337 0.75 17.69 -4.40
CA ALA A 337 1.91 16.93 -3.92
C ALA A 337 3.13 17.79 -3.58
N GLU A 338 3.24 19.00 -4.16
CA GLU A 338 4.30 19.96 -3.86
C GLU A 338 4.17 20.57 -2.45
N PHE A 339 2.94 20.61 -1.90
CA PHE A 339 2.63 21.21 -0.59
C PHE A 339 2.25 20.14 0.44
N HIS A 340 1.56 19.10 -0.01
CA HIS A 340 1.06 17.99 0.77
C HIS A 340 1.49 16.66 0.14
N PRO A 341 2.56 16.03 0.66
CA PRO A 341 3.10 14.78 0.14
C PRO A 341 2.02 13.73 -0.10
N ASN A 342 1.86 13.31 -1.36
CA ASN A 342 0.96 12.24 -1.78
C ASN A 342 1.60 11.46 -2.95
N LYS A 343 0.99 10.34 -3.36
CA LYS A 343 1.43 9.55 -4.53
C LYS A 343 0.24 9.13 -5.39
N HIS A 344 -0.74 10.03 -5.57
CA HIS A 344 -2.02 9.66 -6.17
C HIS A 344 -1.91 9.33 -7.66
N GLU A 345 -0.88 9.80 -8.35
CA GLU A 345 -0.63 9.47 -9.77
C GLU A 345 -0.33 7.99 -9.97
N MET A 346 0.03 7.27 -8.89
CA MET A 346 0.26 5.81 -8.94
C MET A 346 -1.05 5.07 -9.23
N TRP A 347 -2.18 5.59 -8.75
CA TRP A 347 -3.50 4.99 -9.01
C TRP A 347 -3.94 5.20 -10.45
N LEU A 348 -3.63 6.36 -11.04
CA LEU A 348 -3.81 6.59 -12.47
C LEU A 348 -2.96 5.62 -13.29
N HIS A 349 -1.69 5.43 -12.90
CA HIS A 349 -0.81 4.46 -13.55
C HIS A 349 -1.37 3.03 -13.44
N PHE A 350 -1.90 2.62 -12.28
CA PHE A 350 -2.51 1.30 -12.12
C PHE A 350 -3.81 1.13 -12.93
N ALA A 351 -4.59 2.19 -13.08
CA ALA A 351 -5.81 2.19 -13.89
C ALA A 351 -5.52 2.00 -15.38
N LEU A 352 -4.33 2.38 -15.83
CA LEU A 352 -3.85 2.19 -17.21
C LEU A 352 -3.15 0.84 -17.43
N LEU A 353 -2.80 0.12 -16.36
CA LEU A 353 -2.09 -1.17 -16.43
C LEU A 353 -3.05 -2.34 -16.29
N ASP A 354 -3.03 -3.27 -17.23
CA ASP A 354 -3.87 -4.47 -17.19
C ASP A 354 -3.25 -5.60 -16.33
N VAL A 355 -1.93 -5.68 -16.26
CA VAL A 355 -1.22 -6.82 -15.69
C VAL A 355 -0.86 -6.58 -14.21
N PRO A 356 -1.23 -7.48 -13.27
CA PRO A 356 -0.91 -7.33 -11.84
C PRO A 356 0.59 -7.28 -11.51
N ARG A 357 1.42 -7.96 -12.31
CA ARG A 357 2.89 -7.95 -12.16
C ARG A 357 3.47 -6.56 -12.41
N ASP A 358 2.95 -5.85 -13.40
CA ASP A 358 3.39 -4.50 -13.76
C ASP A 358 2.96 -3.48 -12.70
N ARG A 359 1.74 -3.60 -12.16
CA ARG A 359 1.30 -2.81 -11.00
C ARG A 359 2.22 -3.00 -9.79
N ARG A 360 2.67 -4.24 -9.52
CA ARG A 360 3.64 -4.51 -8.46
C ARG A 360 5.00 -3.87 -8.74
N HIS A 361 5.47 -3.90 -9.97
CA HIS A 361 6.74 -3.26 -10.36
C HIS A 361 6.69 -1.75 -10.12
N VAL A 362 5.63 -1.09 -10.61
CA VAL A 362 5.40 0.35 -10.39
C VAL A 362 5.27 0.67 -8.90
N PHE A 363 4.55 -0.16 -8.13
CA PHE A 363 4.44 0.00 -6.68
C PHE A 363 5.81 -0.01 -6.00
N MET A 364 6.64 -1.01 -6.29
CA MET A 364 7.97 -1.14 -5.67
C MET A 364 8.85 0.05 -6.05
N ARG A 365 8.88 0.44 -7.33
CA ARG A 365 9.66 1.59 -7.80
C ARG A 365 9.25 2.90 -7.12
N ARG A 366 7.95 3.14 -6.95
CA ARG A 366 7.45 4.41 -6.37
C ARG A 366 7.44 4.45 -4.85
N VAL A 367 7.25 3.31 -4.18
CA VAL A 367 7.15 3.24 -2.71
C VAL A 367 8.49 2.98 -2.05
N PHE A 368 9.31 2.11 -2.66
CA PHE A 368 10.62 1.70 -2.16
C PHE A 368 11.70 1.93 -3.24
N PRO A 369 12.03 3.18 -3.57
CA PRO A 369 13.04 3.46 -4.60
C PRO A 369 14.40 2.91 -4.16
N ALA A 370 14.97 2.02 -4.98
CA ALA A 370 16.27 1.40 -4.72
C ALA A 370 17.46 2.25 -5.21
N SER A 371 17.21 3.27 -6.04
CA SER A 371 18.24 4.15 -6.62
C SER A 371 18.45 5.41 -5.78
N MET A 372 19.72 5.81 -5.60
CA MET A 372 20.09 7.06 -4.94
C MET A 372 19.65 8.28 -5.77
N PRO A 373 19.40 9.46 -5.16
CA PRO A 373 19.06 10.68 -5.90
C PRO A 373 20.20 11.18 -6.79
N ALA A 374 19.85 11.90 -7.86
CA ALA A 374 20.81 12.52 -8.78
C ALA A 374 21.66 13.59 -8.07
N PRO A 375 22.85 13.92 -8.60
CA PRO A 375 23.65 15.03 -8.08
C PRO A 375 22.89 16.35 -8.16
N VAL A 376 22.91 17.14 -7.08
CA VAL A 376 22.10 18.39 -6.96
C VAL A 376 22.95 19.65 -7.05
N ASP A 377 24.28 19.55 -7.03
CA ASP A 377 25.17 20.72 -6.88
C ASP A 377 26.48 20.58 -7.66
N ALA A 378 27.00 21.72 -8.12
CA ALA A 378 28.26 21.87 -8.87
C ALA A 378 28.37 21.04 -10.17
N VAL A 379 27.24 20.75 -10.83
CA VAL A 379 27.20 19.96 -12.09
C VAL A 379 27.95 20.65 -13.24
N TYR A 380 27.95 21.99 -13.26
CA TYR A 380 28.59 22.80 -14.29
C TYR A 380 30.02 23.23 -13.95
N VAL A 381 30.57 22.79 -12.81
CA VAL A 381 31.91 23.17 -12.35
C VAL A 381 32.93 22.09 -12.78
N PRO A 382 33.99 22.46 -13.52
CA PRO A 382 35.10 21.55 -13.87
C PRO A 382 35.76 20.92 -12.62
N GLU A 383 36.24 19.67 -12.73
CA GLU A 383 36.79 18.93 -11.57
C GLU A 383 38.06 19.56 -10.98
N ASP A 384 38.86 20.19 -11.83
CA ASP A 384 40.05 20.97 -11.51
C ASP A 384 39.73 22.27 -10.73
N GLN A 385 38.49 22.77 -10.82
CA GLN A 385 38.03 23.98 -10.12
C GLN A 385 37.28 23.68 -8.80
N LEU A 386 37.10 22.39 -8.45
CA LEU A 386 36.40 21.98 -7.22
C LEU A 386 37.27 22.16 -5.97
N THR A 387 37.21 23.34 -5.36
CA THR A 387 37.83 23.60 -4.04
C THR A 387 37.30 22.66 -2.95
N TRP A 388 38.10 22.41 -1.90
CA TRP A 388 37.70 21.55 -0.78
C TRP A 388 36.42 22.01 -0.07
N ARG A 389 36.20 23.34 0.02
CA ARG A 389 34.97 23.92 0.58
C ARG A 389 33.75 23.58 -0.27
N LEU A 390 33.88 23.65 -1.60
CA LEU A 390 32.83 23.27 -2.54
C LEU A 390 32.51 21.77 -2.46
N ARG A 391 33.53 20.91 -2.32
CA ARG A 391 33.33 19.46 -2.10
C ARG A 391 32.56 19.18 -0.82
N LEU A 392 32.91 19.83 0.29
CA LEU A 392 32.21 19.68 1.58
C LEU A 392 30.76 20.17 1.49
N ARG A 393 30.53 21.32 0.87
CA ARG A 393 29.19 21.90 0.64
C ARG A 393 28.33 20.99 -0.23
N ARG A 394 28.91 20.41 -1.30
CA ARG A 394 28.27 19.42 -2.17
C ARG A 394 27.83 18.19 -1.39
N SER A 395 28.72 17.61 -0.56
CA SER A 395 28.39 16.46 0.28
C SER A 395 27.28 16.76 1.28
N PHE A 396 27.31 17.94 1.93
CA PHE A 396 26.27 18.35 2.89
C PHE A 396 24.90 18.55 2.20
N ARG A 397 24.87 19.24 1.06
CA ARG A 397 23.63 19.44 0.28
C ARG A 397 23.07 18.12 -0.26
N TYR A 398 23.94 17.22 -0.70
CA TYR A 398 23.53 15.89 -1.15
C TYR A 398 22.93 15.07 0.01
N ALA A 399 23.57 15.06 1.18
CA ALA A 399 23.04 14.40 2.38
C ALA A 399 21.69 14.99 2.84
N ALA A 400 21.56 16.33 2.84
CA ALA A 400 20.31 17.00 3.14
C ALA A 400 19.19 16.63 2.15
N HIS A 401 19.50 16.53 0.86
CA HIS A 401 18.56 16.10 -0.17
C HIS A 401 18.12 14.62 0.00
N ILE A 402 19.04 13.72 0.36
CA ILE A 402 18.70 12.33 0.69
C ILE A 402 17.75 12.31 1.90
N LEU A 403 18.09 13.03 2.97
CA LEU A 403 17.27 13.08 4.18
C LEU A 403 15.86 13.60 3.89
N SER A 404 15.73 14.67 3.08
CA SER A 404 14.42 15.19 2.70
C SER A 404 13.60 14.18 1.90
N ARG A 405 14.24 13.37 1.04
CA ARG A 405 13.57 12.29 0.28
C ARG A 405 13.11 11.15 1.19
N VAL A 406 13.93 10.73 2.16
CA VAL A 406 13.56 9.70 3.15
C VAL A 406 12.36 10.17 3.97
N VAL A 407 12.40 11.41 4.49
CA VAL A 407 11.29 12.00 5.25
C VAL A 407 10.01 12.09 4.39
N TYR A 408 10.12 12.50 3.13
CA TYR A 408 9.00 12.54 2.19
C TYR A 408 8.37 11.15 1.98
N HIS A 409 9.20 10.11 1.77
CA HIS A 409 8.70 8.75 1.60
C HIS A 409 8.08 8.19 2.89
N ALA A 410 8.70 8.41 4.05
CA ALA A 410 8.14 8.00 5.33
C ALA A 410 6.78 8.66 5.61
N ARG A 411 6.65 9.97 5.37
CA ARG A 411 5.40 10.73 5.56
C ARG A 411 4.29 10.32 4.60
N SER A 412 4.63 9.88 3.38
CA SER A 412 3.64 9.46 2.38
C SER A 412 3.14 8.03 2.56
N LEU A 413 3.85 7.16 3.29
CA LEU A 413 3.46 5.74 3.47
C LEU A 413 2.07 5.55 4.11
N PRO A 414 1.70 6.21 5.22
CA PRO A 414 0.38 6.05 5.81
C PRO A 414 -0.74 6.50 4.87
N ALA A 415 -0.53 7.61 4.16
CA ALA A 415 -1.47 8.12 3.18
C ALA A 415 -1.63 7.15 2.00
N VAL A 416 -0.53 6.59 1.48
CA VAL A 416 -0.55 5.58 0.41
C VAL A 416 -1.22 4.29 0.86
N ALA A 417 -0.97 3.83 2.09
CA ALA A 417 -1.60 2.62 2.63
C ALA A 417 -3.11 2.83 2.87
N GLY A 418 -3.50 3.93 3.50
CA GLY A 418 -4.91 4.27 3.74
C GLY A 418 -5.68 4.48 2.44
N GLN A 419 -5.12 5.22 1.49
CA GLN A 419 -5.76 5.44 0.18
C GLN A 419 -5.73 4.19 -0.68
N GLY A 420 -4.68 3.35 -0.59
CA GLY A 420 -4.66 2.06 -1.28
C GLY A 420 -5.71 1.10 -0.74
N LEU A 421 -5.92 1.10 0.58
CA LEU A 421 -7.04 0.39 1.19
C LEU A 421 -8.38 0.96 0.73
N LEU A 422 -8.56 2.27 0.64
CA LEU A 422 -9.80 2.91 0.17
C LEU A 422 -10.08 2.67 -1.33
N TRP A 423 -9.04 2.74 -2.16
CA TRP A 423 -9.12 2.47 -3.59
C TRP A 423 -9.49 1.00 -3.83
N LYS A 424 -8.77 0.09 -3.15
CA LYS A 424 -9.01 -1.34 -3.26
C LYS A 424 -10.30 -1.77 -2.60
N SER A 425 -10.73 -1.12 -1.51
CA SER A 425 -12.02 -1.38 -0.88
C SER A 425 -13.18 -1.01 -1.80
N ARG A 426 -13.03 0.03 -2.63
CA ARG A 426 -14.02 0.39 -3.64
C ARG A 426 -14.01 -0.57 -4.83
N ALA A 427 -12.84 -0.96 -5.32
CA ALA A 427 -12.71 -2.01 -6.32
C ALA A 427 -13.35 -3.34 -5.84
N TRP A 428 -13.25 -3.62 -4.54
CA TRP A 428 -13.90 -4.76 -3.89
C TRP A 428 -15.32 -4.51 -3.41
N GLN A 429 -15.90 -3.31 -3.60
CA GLN A 429 -17.25 -2.96 -3.14
C GLN A 429 -17.50 -3.26 -1.65
N LEU A 430 -16.49 -3.11 -0.79
CA LEU A 430 -16.62 -3.34 0.66
C LEU A 430 -17.53 -2.29 1.28
N GLN A 431 -18.60 -2.74 1.94
CA GLN A 431 -19.59 -1.89 2.57
C GLN A 431 -19.04 -1.23 3.86
N SER A 432 -19.63 -0.10 4.27
CA SER A 432 -19.27 0.60 5.52
C SER A 432 -19.47 -0.28 6.77
N GLU A 433 -20.46 -1.16 6.74
CA GLU A 433 -20.78 -2.08 7.83
C GLU A 433 -19.66 -3.12 8.06
N PHE A 434 -18.97 -3.56 7.00
CA PHE A 434 -17.79 -4.44 7.13
C PHE A 434 -16.68 -3.78 7.97
N TRP A 435 -16.41 -2.49 7.76
CA TRP A 435 -15.40 -1.77 8.53
C TRP A 435 -15.77 -1.61 10.00
N ARG A 436 -17.06 -1.41 10.31
CA ARG A 436 -17.55 -1.41 11.70
C ARG A 436 -17.35 -2.76 12.36
N PHE A 437 -17.67 -3.84 11.65
CA PHE A 437 -17.44 -5.19 12.15
C PHE A 437 -15.94 -5.51 12.33
N LEU A 438 -15.09 -5.11 11.38
CA LEU A 438 -13.64 -5.26 11.51
C LEU A 438 -13.11 -4.50 12.74
N ALA A 439 -13.55 -3.26 12.95
CA ALA A 439 -13.18 -2.48 14.14
C ALA A 439 -13.63 -3.15 15.45
N ALA A 440 -14.87 -3.67 15.49
CA ALA A 440 -15.39 -4.43 16.63
C ALA A 440 -14.55 -5.70 16.88
N SER A 441 -14.23 -6.45 15.82
CA SER A 441 -13.37 -7.64 15.90
C SER A 441 -11.97 -7.31 16.40
N CYS A 442 -11.39 -6.18 15.97
CA CYS A 442 -10.07 -5.74 16.42
C CYS A 442 -10.06 -5.42 17.92
N LEU A 443 -11.04 -4.65 18.39
CA LEU A 443 -11.17 -4.31 19.82
C LEU A 443 -11.40 -5.56 20.69
N PHE A 444 -12.28 -6.45 20.23
CA PHE A 444 -12.56 -7.70 20.93
C PHE A 444 -11.32 -8.59 21.02
N ASN A 445 -10.59 -8.78 19.91
CA ASN A 445 -9.35 -9.55 19.90
C ASN A 445 -8.26 -8.91 20.76
N ALA A 446 -8.11 -7.58 20.72
CA ALA A 446 -7.09 -6.88 21.50
C ALA A 446 -7.26 -7.11 23.00
N GLY A 447 -8.50 -6.95 23.50
CA GLY A 447 -8.79 -7.22 24.91
C GLY A 447 -8.62 -8.69 25.29
N LEU A 448 -9.05 -9.64 24.44
CA LEU A 448 -8.89 -11.07 24.73
C LEU A 448 -7.44 -11.54 24.71
N PHE A 449 -6.62 -11.12 23.72
CA PHE A 449 -5.20 -11.46 23.70
C PHE A 449 -4.49 -10.94 24.95
N GLN A 450 -4.79 -9.69 25.34
CA GLN A 450 -4.26 -9.11 26.57
C GLN A 450 -4.65 -9.90 27.81
N PHE A 451 -5.92 -10.31 27.87
CA PHE A 451 -6.46 -11.08 28.99
C PHE A 451 -5.77 -12.44 29.11
N PHE A 452 -5.82 -13.27 28.06
CA PHE A 452 -5.29 -14.64 28.11
C PHE A 452 -3.76 -14.69 28.26
N LEU A 453 -3.03 -13.68 27.77
CA LEU A 453 -1.58 -13.57 28.00
C LEU A 453 -1.24 -13.47 29.49
N LEU A 454 -1.96 -12.61 30.23
CA LEU A 454 -1.66 -12.28 31.63
C LEU A 454 -2.40 -13.15 32.64
N TYR A 455 -3.54 -13.74 32.27
CA TYR A 455 -4.45 -14.36 33.23
C TYR A 455 -3.82 -15.53 34.00
N ASN A 456 -3.07 -16.40 33.33
CA ASN A 456 -2.38 -17.49 34.01
C ASN A 456 -1.31 -16.97 34.96
N LEU A 457 -0.57 -15.92 34.58
CA LEU A 457 0.44 -15.29 35.43
C LEU A 457 -0.19 -14.63 36.66
N TYR A 458 -1.38 -14.05 36.50
CA TYR A 458 -2.17 -13.54 37.62
C TYR A 458 -2.58 -14.66 38.58
N LEU A 459 -3.08 -15.80 38.08
CA LEU A 459 -3.41 -16.94 38.94
C LEU A 459 -2.17 -17.51 39.66
N LEU A 460 -1.00 -17.54 39.00
CA LEU A 460 0.25 -17.96 39.65
C LEU A 460 0.66 -17.01 40.78
N ASP A 461 0.49 -15.69 40.62
CA ASP A 461 0.75 -14.71 41.68
C ASP A 461 -0.22 -14.85 42.86
N LEU A 462 -1.45 -15.31 42.62
CA LEU A 462 -2.40 -15.66 43.69
C LEU A 462 -2.06 -16.97 44.42
N GLY A 463 -0.99 -17.67 44.00
CA GLY A 463 -0.54 -18.92 44.60
C GLY A 463 -1.17 -20.18 44.00
N TYR A 464 -1.94 -20.07 42.93
CA TYR A 464 -2.46 -21.24 42.23
C TYR A 464 -1.35 -22.00 41.50
N ARG A 465 -1.53 -23.33 41.41
CA ARG A 465 -0.65 -24.26 40.69
C ARG A 465 -1.21 -24.60 39.32
N GLU A 466 -0.36 -25.18 38.48
CA GLU A 466 -0.62 -25.51 37.07
C GLU A 466 -1.81 -26.45 36.87
N ASN A 467 -2.11 -27.29 37.86
CA ASN A 467 -3.32 -28.13 37.85
C ASN A 467 -4.60 -27.28 37.79
N VAL A 468 -4.68 -26.18 38.54
CA VAL A 468 -5.83 -25.28 38.53
C VAL A 468 -5.87 -24.50 37.22
N LEU A 469 -4.73 -24.03 36.70
CA LEU A 469 -4.67 -23.37 35.40
C LEU A 469 -5.19 -24.29 34.28
N GLY A 470 -4.76 -25.55 34.28
CA GLY A 470 -5.22 -26.57 33.33
C GLY A 470 -6.71 -26.86 33.44
N GLN A 471 -7.24 -26.97 34.67
CA GLN A 471 -8.68 -27.13 34.91
C GLN A 471 -9.49 -25.92 34.44
N VAL A 472 -9.03 -24.69 34.69
CA VAL A 472 -9.70 -23.46 34.24
C VAL A 472 -9.74 -23.41 32.72
N ALA A 473 -8.63 -23.70 32.05
CA ALA A 473 -8.57 -23.76 30.59
C ALA A 473 -9.46 -24.87 30.03
N GLY A 474 -9.45 -26.06 30.65
CA GLY A 474 -10.33 -27.17 30.31
C GLY A 474 -11.81 -26.81 30.45
N ALA A 475 -12.19 -26.14 31.53
CA ALA A 475 -13.56 -25.67 31.78
C ALA A 475 -14.02 -24.65 30.73
N PHE A 476 -13.16 -23.71 30.34
CA PHE A 476 -13.44 -22.77 29.25
C PHE A 476 -13.70 -23.50 27.92
N THR A 477 -12.83 -24.45 27.54
CA THR A 477 -13.00 -25.22 26.31
C THR A 477 -14.25 -26.12 26.37
N ALA A 478 -14.54 -26.72 27.52
CA ALA A 478 -15.75 -27.51 27.73
C ALA A 478 -17.03 -26.67 27.59
N GLY A 479 -17.04 -25.45 28.13
CA GLY A 479 -18.15 -24.50 27.95
C GLY A 479 -18.38 -24.14 26.49
N ASN A 480 -17.30 -23.86 25.76
CA ASN A 480 -17.38 -23.57 24.32
C ASN A 480 -17.93 -24.78 23.53
N LEU A 481 -17.44 -25.99 23.83
CA LEU A 481 -17.89 -27.24 23.25
C LEU A 481 -19.39 -27.48 23.46
N VAL A 482 -19.86 -27.40 24.71
CA VAL A 482 -21.27 -27.65 25.06
C VAL A 482 -22.18 -26.63 24.38
N ALA A 483 -21.72 -25.38 24.30
CA ALA A 483 -22.52 -24.27 23.79
C ALA A 483 -22.52 -24.14 22.26
N VAL A 484 -21.59 -24.76 21.51
CA VAL A 484 -21.48 -24.53 20.06
C VAL A 484 -22.75 -24.88 19.27
N LEU A 485 -23.45 -25.96 19.65
CA LEU A 485 -24.70 -26.38 19.01
C LEU A 485 -25.88 -25.47 19.41
N PRO A 486 -26.13 -25.21 20.71
CA PRO A 486 -27.08 -24.19 21.14
C PRO A 486 -26.82 -22.81 20.54
N ALA A 487 -25.55 -22.38 20.45
CA ALA A 487 -25.14 -21.09 19.92
C ALA A 487 -25.58 -20.93 18.46
N ALA A 488 -25.49 -21.98 17.64
CA ALA A 488 -26.05 -21.97 16.29
C ALA A 488 -27.57 -21.78 16.30
N ALA A 489 -28.30 -22.36 17.26
CA ALA A 489 -29.74 -22.12 17.41
C ALA A 489 -30.05 -20.69 17.89
N VAL A 490 -29.23 -20.15 18.79
CA VAL A 490 -29.32 -18.76 19.28
C VAL A 490 -29.09 -17.78 18.13
N VAL A 491 -28.07 -17.99 17.29
CA VAL A 491 -27.82 -17.17 16.09
C VAL A 491 -29.02 -17.22 15.13
N ARG A 492 -29.63 -18.40 14.94
CA ARG A 492 -30.85 -18.52 14.11
C ARG A 492 -32.05 -17.76 14.68
N ARG A 493 -32.24 -17.79 16.01
CA ARG A 493 -33.41 -17.18 16.67
C ARG A 493 -33.25 -15.67 16.91
N LEU A 494 -32.07 -15.24 17.37
CA LEU A 494 -31.81 -13.85 17.74
C LEU A 494 -31.20 -13.03 16.59
N GLY A 495 -30.74 -13.70 15.53
CA GLY A 495 -29.96 -13.08 14.46
C GLY A 495 -28.49 -12.86 14.83
N LEU A 496 -27.66 -12.67 13.81
CA LEU A 496 -26.20 -12.53 13.95
C LEU A 496 -25.78 -11.36 14.85
N LYS A 497 -26.43 -10.20 14.71
CA LYS A 497 -26.08 -8.99 15.45
C LYS A 497 -26.23 -9.20 16.96
N ARG A 498 -27.39 -9.72 17.38
CA ARG A 498 -27.69 -9.94 18.80
C ARG A 498 -26.80 -11.03 19.37
N ALA A 499 -26.55 -12.11 18.62
CA ALA A 499 -25.62 -13.16 19.05
C ALA A 499 -24.21 -12.62 19.30
N LEU A 500 -23.68 -11.77 18.40
CA LEU A 500 -22.39 -11.11 18.60
C LEU A 500 -22.40 -10.16 19.81
N LEU A 501 -23.46 -9.37 20.00
CA LEU A 501 -23.57 -8.48 21.17
C LEU A 501 -23.58 -9.28 22.47
N THR A 502 -24.36 -10.37 22.54
CA THR A 502 -24.40 -11.28 23.68
C THR A 502 -23.04 -11.92 23.92
N CYS A 503 -22.32 -12.31 22.87
CA CYS A 503 -20.97 -12.84 22.96
C CYS A 503 -20.02 -11.85 23.62
N VAL A 504 -19.93 -10.62 23.08
CA VAL A 504 -18.98 -9.60 23.54
C VAL A 504 -19.31 -9.15 24.96
N ALA A 505 -20.59 -8.92 25.26
CA ALA A 505 -21.04 -8.54 26.60
C ALA A 505 -20.75 -9.66 27.61
N GLY A 506 -21.17 -10.89 27.31
CA GLY A 506 -20.95 -12.05 28.18
C GLY A 506 -19.48 -12.35 28.41
N ALA A 507 -18.65 -12.33 27.35
CA ALA A 507 -17.21 -12.51 27.47
C ALA A 507 -16.56 -11.42 28.33
N SER A 508 -16.93 -10.15 28.15
CA SER A 508 -16.39 -9.04 28.94
C SER A 508 -16.76 -9.16 30.42
N VAL A 509 -18.02 -9.48 30.74
CA VAL A 509 -18.47 -9.67 32.13
C VAL A 509 -17.78 -10.88 32.77
N MET A 510 -17.67 -12.01 32.06
CA MET A 510 -17.01 -13.20 32.60
C MET A 510 -15.50 -13.00 32.78
N CYS A 511 -14.83 -12.25 31.89
CA CYS A 511 -13.41 -11.90 32.07
C CYS A 511 -13.20 -10.98 33.28
N SER A 512 -14.08 -9.99 33.49
CA SER A 512 -14.04 -9.16 34.69
C SER A 512 -14.26 -10.00 35.96
N LEU A 513 -15.27 -10.87 35.97
CA LEU A 513 -15.59 -11.75 37.10
C LEU A 513 -14.40 -12.65 37.47
N ARG A 514 -13.77 -13.24 36.46
CA ARG A 514 -12.55 -14.08 36.59
C ARG A 514 -11.37 -13.35 37.19
N SER A 515 -11.34 -12.01 37.11
CA SER A 515 -10.25 -11.17 37.61
C SER A 515 -10.50 -10.68 39.04
N VAL A 516 -11.72 -10.79 39.57
CA VAL A 516 -12.07 -10.25 40.90
C VAL A 516 -12.49 -11.33 41.89
N VAL A 517 -12.95 -12.48 41.43
CA VAL A 517 -13.38 -13.59 42.31
C VAL A 517 -12.30 -14.66 42.34
N PRO A 518 -11.49 -14.76 43.42
CA PRO A 518 -10.34 -15.64 43.44
C PRO A 518 -10.69 -17.11 43.70
N GLY A 519 -11.90 -17.45 44.18
CA GLY A 519 -12.23 -18.82 44.59
C GLY A 519 -12.27 -19.85 43.45
N GLN A 520 -11.62 -21.00 43.62
CA GLN A 520 -11.49 -22.02 42.57
C GLN A 520 -12.83 -22.47 41.93
N PRO A 521 -13.93 -22.75 42.68
CA PRO A 521 -15.22 -23.07 42.05
C PRO A 521 -15.76 -21.93 41.18
N ALA A 522 -15.58 -20.68 41.62
CA ALA A 522 -16.01 -19.50 40.87
C ALA A 522 -15.15 -19.31 39.60
N LEU A 523 -13.84 -19.61 39.65
CA LEU A 523 -12.97 -19.60 38.48
C LEU A 523 -13.42 -20.63 37.43
N MET A 524 -13.79 -21.84 37.86
CA MET A 524 -14.27 -22.90 36.96
C MET A 524 -15.62 -22.54 36.32
N THR A 525 -16.59 -22.11 37.12
CA THR A 525 -17.94 -21.77 36.62
C THR A 525 -17.90 -20.55 35.70
N SER A 526 -17.14 -19.51 36.04
CA SER A 526 -16.97 -18.33 35.18
C SER A 526 -16.16 -18.62 33.92
N ALA A 527 -15.18 -19.53 33.96
CA ALA A 527 -14.49 -19.99 32.76
C ALA A 527 -15.41 -20.78 31.83
N PHE A 528 -16.20 -21.71 32.36
CA PHE A 528 -17.20 -22.45 31.59
C PHE A 528 -18.25 -21.52 30.96
N ALA A 529 -18.77 -20.56 31.74
CA ALA A 529 -19.70 -19.54 31.24
C ALA A 529 -19.04 -18.64 30.18
N GLY A 530 -17.78 -18.24 30.38
CA GLY A 530 -17.00 -17.49 29.39
C GLY A 530 -16.85 -18.24 28.08
N GLY A 531 -16.54 -19.54 28.14
CA GLY A 531 -16.48 -20.43 26.98
C GLY A 531 -17.83 -20.53 26.26
N THR A 532 -18.91 -20.60 27.03
CA THR A 532 -20.29 -20.64 26.51
C THR A 532 -20.60 -19.40 25.68
N PHE A 533 -20.32 -18.21 26.20
CA PHE A 533 -20.50 -16.97 25.44
C PHE A 533 -19.58 -16.88 24.23
N PHE A 534 -18.32 -17.29 24.37
CA PHE A 534 -17.34 -17.25 23.29
C PHE A 534 -17.72 -18.15 22.10
N SER A 535 -18.47 -19.23 22.32
CA SER A 535 -18.98 -20.08 21.24
C SER A 535 -19.83 -19.33 20.21
N LEU A 536 -20.54 -18.26 20.63
CA LEU A 536 -21.32 -17.41 19.73
C LEU A 536 -20.44 -16.70 18.71
N TRP A 537 -19.23 -16.27 19.10
CA TRP A 537 -18.25 -15.67 18.18
C TRP A 537 -17.83 -16.66 17.11
N ALA A 538 -17.44 -17.87 17.52
CA ALA A 538 -16.98 -18.93 16.62
C ALA A 538 -18.03 -19.30 15.56
N VAL A 539 -19.31 -19.31 15.93
CA VAL A 539 -20.41 -19.64 15.03
C VAL A 539 -20.84 -18.44 14.16
N ALA A 540 -20.75 -17.21 14.67
CA ALA A 540 -21.24 -16.02 13.99
C ALA A 540 -20.24 -15.37 13.03
N ILE A 541 -18.92 -15.51 13.25
CA ILE A 541 -17.90 -14.78 12.49
C ILE A 541 -18.01 -15.01 10.97
N SER A 542 -18.06 -16.27 10.53
CA SER A 542 -18.09 -16.58 9.09
C SER A 542 -19.38 -16.12 8.40
N PRO A 543 -20.57 -16.41 8.95
CA PRO A 543 -21.82 -15.86 8.42
C PRO A 543 -21.88 -14.32 8.43
N THR A 544 -21.33 -13.65 9.46
CA THR A 544 -21.30 -12.19 9.51
C THR A 544 -20.42 -11.60 8.41
N VAL A 545 -19.23 -12.17 8.16
CA VAL A 545 -18.40 -11.73 7.02
C VAL A 545 -19.13 -11.93 5.70
N ALA A 546 -19.77 -13.09 5.52
CA ALA A 546 -20.52 -13.37 4.31
C ALA A 546 -21.72 -12.42 4.11
N ALA A 547 -22.39 -12.01 5.18
CA ALA A 547 -23.52 -11.09 5.13
C ALA A 547 -23.11 -9.63 4.85
N LEU A 548 -21.91 -9.23 5.27
CA LEU A 548 -21.41 -7.86 5.12
C LEU A 548 -20.59 -7.63 3.84
N THR A 549 -20.43 -8.66 3.00
CA THR A 549 -19.52 -8.62 1.84
C THR A 549 -20.12 -9.28 0.61
N THR A 550 -19.75 -8.78 -0.57
CA THR A 550 -20.10 -9.40 -1.84
C THR A 550 -19.24 -10.64 -2.10
N GLU A 551 -19.65 -11.50 -3.03
CA GLU A 551 -18.91 -12.72 -3.38
C GLU A 551 -17.47 -12.43 -3.81
N ILE A 552 -17.27 -11.32 -4.53
CA ILE A 552 -15.96 -10.86 -5.01
C ILE A 552 -15.08 -10.39 -3.84
N ALA A 553 -15.67 -9.71 -2.85
CA ALA A 553 -14.95 -9.13 -1.71
C ALA A 553 -14.65 -10.14 -0.59
N ARG A 554 -15.45 -11.20 -0.50
CA ARG A 554 -15.47 -12.16 0.61
C ARG A 554 -14.09 -12.75 0.95
N PRO A 555 -13.25 -13.21 0.00
CA PRO A 555 -11.91 -13.72 0.31
C PRO A 555 -10.98 -12.66 0.91
N ALA A 556 -11.05 -11.42 0.41
CA ALA A 556 -10.27 -10.30 0.93
C ALA A 556 -10.72 -9.92 2.34
N ALA A 557 -12.02 -9.90 2.60
CA ALA A 557 -12.59 -9.60 3.90
C ALA A 557 -12.20 -10.62 4.98
N PHE A 558 -12.27 -11.92 4.68
CA PHE A 558 -11.75 -12.97 5.57
C PHE A 558 -10.26 -12.78 5.85
N SER A 559 -9.47 -12.49 4.81
CA SER A 559 -8.04 -12.23 4.95
C SER A 559 -7.75 -11.02 5.87
N MET A 560 -8.56 -9.96 5.78
CA MET A 560 -8.44 -8.78 6.66
C MET A 560 -8.74 -9.10 8.12
N ILE A 561 -9.79 -9.88 8.40
CA ILE A 561 -10.18 -10.22 9.78
C ILE A 561 -9.15 -11.14 10.44
N PHE A 562 -8.72 -12.19 9.75
CA PHE A 562 -7.72 -13.10 10.32
C PHE A 562 -6.34 -12.44 10.38
N GLY A 563 -5.97 -11.67 9.35
CA GLY A 563 -4.70 -10.92 9.34
C GLY A 563 -4.64 -9.84 10.43
N SER A 564 -5.74 -9.13 10.69
CA SER A 564 -5.81 -8.17 11.80
C SER A 564 -5.71 -8.88 13.15
N GLY A 565 -6.36 -10.05 13.31
CA GLY A 565 -6.23 -10.87 14.51
C GLY A 565 -4.78 -11.23 14.83
N ILE A 566 -4.02 -11.72 13.86
CA ILE A 566 -2.59 -12.05 14.05
C ILE A 566 -1.78 -10.80 14.40
N SER A 567 -1.99 -9.70 13.67
CA SER A 567 -1.29 -8.42 13.88
C SER A 567 -1.55 -7.86 15.27
N ILE A 568 -2.81 -7.94 15.74
CA ILE A 568 -3.20 -7.53 17.09
C ILE A 568 -2.57 -8.44 18.13
N GLY A 569 -2.48 -9.75 17.88
CA GLY A 569 -1.75 -10.66 18.77
C GLY A 569 -0.28 -10.26 18.95
N VAL A 570 0.41 -9.86 17.86
CA VAL A 570 1.79 -9.34 17.94
C VAL A 570 1.86 -8.10 18.83
N LEU A 571 0.97 -7.12 18.61
CA LEU A 571 0.94 -5.89 19.40
C LEU A 571 0.55 -6.12 20.86
N ALA A 572 -0.43 -7.00 21.10
CA ALA A 572 -0.90 -7.38 22.43
C ALA A 572 0.20 -8.06 23.24
N GLY A 573 1.09 -8.85 22.64
CA GLY A 573 2.26 -9.36 23.35
C GLY A 573 3.24 -8.27 23.78
N LEU A 574 3.57 -7.33 22.88
CA LEU A 574 4.58 -6.29 23.13
C LEU A 574 4.11 -5.29 24.18
N ILE A 575 2.87 -4.83 24.04
CA ILE A 575 2.25 -3.88 24.96
C ILE A 575 1.86 -4.63 26.24
N GLY A 576 1.28 -5.81 26.10
CA GLY A 576 0.69 -6.56 27.19
C GLY A 576 1.67 -7.07 28.22
N GLY A 577 2.86 -7.47 27.78
CA GLY A 577 3.94 -7.85 28.70
C GLY A 577 4.43 -6.68 29.58
N ARG A 578 4.24 -5.43 29.13
CA ARG A 578 4.74 -4.21 29.79
C ARG A 578 3.70 -3.49 30.62
N LEU A 579 2.41 -3.66 30.30
CA LEU A 579 1.30 -2.99 30.97
C LEU A 579 1.31 -3.14 32.51
N PRO A 580 1.51 -4.34 33.10
CA PRO A 580 1.58 -4.46 34.56
C PRO A 580 2.75 -3.66 35.17
N GLY A 581 3.87 -3.57 34.44
CA GLY A 581 5.02 -2.77 34.83
C GLY A 581 4.68 -1.27 34.86
N TRP A 582 4.00 -0.75 33.85
CA TRP A 582 3.58 0.67 33.82
C TRP A 582 2.60 1.00 34.94
N VAL A 583 1.62 0.13 35.21
CA VAL A 583 0.68 0.31 36.33
C VAL A 583 1.41 0.35 37.68
N ALA A 584 2.42 -0.50 37.86
CA ALA A 584 3.25 -0.49 39.06
C ALA A 584 4.10 0.80 39.19
N HIS A 585 4.73 1.26 38.11
CA HIS A 585 5.54 2.48 38.11
C HIS A 585 4.71 3.75 38.37
N MET A 586 3.44 3.75 37.96
CA MET A 586 2.50 4.84 38.23
C MET A 586 1.99 4.85 39.68
N GLY A 587 2.40 3.89 40.53
CA GLY A 587 1.95 3.78 41.92
C GLY A 587 0.49 3.35 42.08
N LEU A 588 -0.15 2.85 41.02
CA LEU A 588 -1.56 2.45 41.03
C LEU A 588 -1.80 1.06 41.62
N ALA A 589 -0.76 0.26 41.79
CA ALA A 589 -0.84 -1.12 42.28
C ALA A 589 -0.03 -1.33 43.56
N THR A 590 -0.60 -2.12 44.47
CA THR A 590 -0.01 -2.47 45.77
C THR A 590 0.79 -3.78 45.73
N SER A 591 0.60 -4.59 44.70
CA SER A 591 1.29 -5.87 44.51
C SER A 591 1.37 -6.26 43.03
N PRO A 592 2.26 -7.19 42.63
CA PRO A 592 2.30 -7.72 41.26
C PRO A 592 0.97 -8.33 40.80
N ALA A 593 0.25 -9.00 41.71
CA ALA A 593 -1.08 -9.56 41.46
C ALA A 593 -2.09 -8.44 41.19
N HIS A 594 -2.08 -7.37 42.00
CA HIS A 594 -2.97 -6.22 41.84
C HIS A 594 -2.68 -5.47 40.54
N ALA A 595 -1.40 -5.30 40.16
CA ALA A 595 -1.04 -4.70 38.88
C ALA A 595 -1.61 -5.51 37.69
N LYS A 596 -1.49 -6.84 37.71
CA LYS A 596 -2.08 -7.70 36.68
C LYS A 596 -3.61 -7.63 36.71
N GLN A 597 -4.23 -7.58 37.88
CA GLN A 597 -5.68 -7.46 38.03
C GLN A 597 -6.23 -6.18 37.38
N ILE A 598 -5.60 -5.02 37.61
CA ILE A 598 -5.97 -3.75 36.97
C ILE A 598 -5.89 -3.87 35.45
N VAL A 599 -4.82 -4.47 34.93
CA VAL A 599 -4.66 -4.69 33.48
C VAL A 599 -5.69 -5.67 32.92
N LEU A 600 -6.04 -6.72 33.64
CA LEU A 600 -7.09 -7.68 33.24
C LEU A 600 -8.49 -7.02 33.20
N LEU A 601 -8.79 -6.13 34.15
CA LEU A 601 -10.01 -5.33 34.14
C LEU A 601 -10.02 -4.33 32.99
N ALA A 602 -8.90 -3.66 32.71
CA ALA A 602 -8.75 -2.78 31.54
C ALA A 602 -8.89 -3.55 30.22
N ALA A 603 -8.38 -4.78 30.15
CA ALA A 603 -8.56 -5.67 29.01
C ALA A 603 -10.05 -6.04 28.80
N SER A 604 -10.77 -6.36 29.89
CA SER A 604 -12.22 -6.60 29.86
C SER A 604 -13.03 -5.35 29.48
N ALA A 605 -12.57 -4.16 29.88
CA ALA A 605 -13.17 -2.90 29.41
C ALA A 605 -12.91 -2.69 27.91
N CYS A 606 -11.71 -3.01 27.42
CA CYS A 606 -11.38 -2.96 26.00
C CYS A 606 -12.27 -3.90 25.17
N THR A 607 -12.52 -5.13 25.64
CA THR A 607 -13.49 -6.03 24.99
C THR A 607 -14.90 -5.44 25.01
N ALA A 608 -15.31 -4.79 26.11
CA ALA A 608 -16.63 -4.16 26.21
C ALA A 608 -16.79 -2.96 25.25
N ILE A 609 -15.72 -2.20 24.96
CA ILE A 609 -15.75 -1.10 23.97
C ILE A 609 -16.14 -1.61 22.58
N ALA A 610 -15.86 -2.88 22.24
CA ALA A 610 -16.30 -3.50 20.98
C ALA A 610 -17.83 -3.53 20.83
N LEU A 611 -18.60 -3.39 21.91
CA LEU A 611 -20.06 -3.26 21.86
C LEU A 611 -20.51 -1.99 21.13
N TRP A 612 -19.75 -0.91 21.20
CA TRP A 612 -20.10 0.36 20.57
C TRP A 612 -20.20 0.29 19.03
N PRO A 613 -19.15 -0.14 18.29
CA PRO A 613 -19.26 -0.32 16.84
C PRO A 613 -20.25 -1.42 16.47
N LEU A 614 -20.37 -2.47 17.29
CA LEU A 614 -21.27 -3.60 17.02
C LEU A 614 -22.76 -3.23 17.19
N ALA A 615 -23.09 -2.38 18.16
CA ALA A 615 -24.45 -1.87 18.37
C ALA A 615 -24.92 -1.03 17.16
N ARG A 616 -23.99 -0.36 16.47
CA ARG A 616 -24.24 0.43 15.26
C ARG A 616 -24.24 -0.40 13.97
N LEU A 617 -23.99 -1.70 14.04
CA LEU A 617 -23.98 -2.57 12.87
C LEU A 617 -25.41 -2.74 12.32
N GLN A 618 -25.59 -2.57 11.02
CA GLN A 618 -26.84 -2.89 10.32
C GLN A 618 -26.65 -4.18 9.52
N MET A 619 -27.51 -5.17 9.75
CA MET A 619 -27.48 -6.44 9.01
C MET A 619 -28.90 -6.86 8.66
N GLU A 620 -29.13 -7.16 7.38
CA GLU A 620 -30.34 -7.84 6.93
C GLU A 620 -30.29 -9.31 7.36
N SER A 621 -31.41 -9.78 7.90
CA SER A 621 -31.50 -11.11 8.49
C SER A 621 -31.74 -12.21 7.43
N SER A 622 -30.75 -12.52 6.61
CA SER A 622 -30.82 -13.71 5.75
C SER A 622 -30.28 -14.93 6.48
N THR A 623 -31.19 -15.73 7.05
CA THR A 623 -30.84 -17.07 7.54
C THR A 623 -31.13 -18.08 6.44
N SER A 624 -30.12 -18.37 5.60
CA SER A 624 -30.23 -19.52 4.70
C SER A 624 -30.28 -20.80 5.55
N ARG A 625 -31.26 -21.64 5.25
CA ARG A 625 -31.48 -22.91 5.95
C ARG A 625 -30.51 -23.95 5.39
N GLU A 626 -29.25 -23.94 5.84
CA GLU A 626 -28.37 -25.09 5.60
C GLU A 626 -28.86 -26.27 6.43
N GLN A 627 -29.48 -27.25 5.77
CA GLN A 627 -29.64 -28.59 6.34
C GLN A 627 -28.25 -29.23 6.40
N ARG A 628 -27.73 -29.44 7.61
CA ARG A 628 -26.41 -30.08 7.80
C ARG A 628 -26.52 -31.57 7.56
N THR A 629 -26.08 -32.02 6.40
CA THR A 629 -25.85 -33.43 6.13
C THR A 629 -24.47 -33.81 6.66
N TYR A 630 -24.41 -34.79 7.57
CA TYR A 630 -23.13 -35.24 8.13
C TYR A 630 -22.51 -36.32 7.24
N PRO A 631 -21.25 -36.17 6.80
CA PRO A 631 -20.61 -37.18 5.97
C PRO A 631 -20.31 -38.44 6.79
N LYS A 632 -20.59 -39.60 6.22
CA LYS A 632 -20.28 -40.91 6.80
C LYS A 632 -19.37 -41.67 5.83
N SER A 633 -18.06 -41.59 6.04
CA SER A 633 -17.09 -42.35 5.24
C SER A 633 -15.90 -42.78 6.09
N ALA A 634 -15.23 -43.86 5.70
CA ALA A 634 -14.03 -44.35 6.37
C ALA A 634 -12.90 -43.29 6.40
N PHE A 635 -12.83 -42.42 5.38
CA PHE A 635 -11.92 -41.28 5.36
C PHE A 635 -12.22 -40.30 6.51
N ILE A 636 -13.49 -39.92 6.69
CA ILE A 636 -13.90 -38.98 7.75
C ILE A 636 -13.55 -39.53 9.12
N THR A 637 -13.85 -40.80 9.39
CA THR A 637 -13.49 -41.41 10.68
C THR A 637 -11.98 -41.37 10.92
N ARG A 638 -11.17 -41.76 9.93
CA ARG A 638 -9.69 -41.70 10.04
C ARG A 638 -9.17 -40.28 10.23
N PHE A 639 -9.75 -39.31 9.51
CA PHE A 639 -9.42 -37.90 9.64
C PHE A 639 -9.77 -37.37 11.04
N LEU A 640 -10.96 -37.69 11.54
CA LEU A 640 -11.42 -37.29 12.88
C LEU A 640 -10.54 -37.88 13.98
N VAL A 641 -10.09 -39.13 13.85
CA VAL A 641 -9.10 -39.71 14.77
C VAL A 641 -7.78 -38.93 14.69
N ALA A 642 -7.25 -38.69 13.49
CA ALA A 642 -6.00 -37.99 13.31
C ALA A 642 -6.03 -36.54 13.86
N ILE A 643 -7.10 -35.79 13.59
CA ILE A 643 -7.25 -34.42 14.12
C ILE A 643 -7.50 -34.41 15.63
N GLY A 644 -8.18 -35.43 16.18
CA GLY A 644 -8.34 -35.59 17.62
C GLY A 644 -7.00 -35.79 18.32
N VAL A 645 -6.15 -36.68 17.80
CA VAL A 645 -4.79 -36.90 18.31
C VAL A 645 -3.94 -35.63 18.21
N TRP A 646 -3.96 -34.94 17.06
CA TRP A 646 -3.26 -33.67 16.86
C TRP A 646 -3.73 -32.57 17.85
N SER A 647 -5.04 -32.46 18.03
CA SER A 647 -5.65 -31.45 18.91
C SER A 647 -5.39 -31.75 20.38
N PHE A 648 -5.29 -33.04 20.75
CA PHE A 648 -4.88 -33.45 22.07
C PHE A 648 -3.42 -33.05 22.33
N ALA A 649 -2.50 -33.35 21.41
CA ALA A 649 -1.09 -32.96 21.52
C ALA A 649 -0.89 -31.45 21.72
N THR A 650 -1.47 -30.65 20.83
CA THR A 650 -1.34 -29.17 20.89
C THR A 650 -2.08 -28.57 22.10
N GLY A 651 -3.19 -29.20 22.51
CA GLY A 651 -3.95 -28.83 23.71
C GLY A 651 -3.23 -29.10 25.03
N LEU A 652 -2.20 -29.96 25.06
CA LEU A 652 -1.41 -30.17 26.27
C LEU A 652 -0.58 -28.94 26.62
N PHE A 653 0.03 -28.27 25.64
CA PHE A 653 0.98 -27.19 25.91
C PHE A 653 0.40 -25.78 25.74
N ASN A 654 -0.43 -25.53 24.72
CA ASN A 654 -0.91 -24.18 24.40
C ASN A 654 -1.55 -23.43 25.58
N PRO A 655 -2.35 -24.08 26.46
CA PRO A 655 -2.95 -23.38 27.60
C PRO A 655 -1.96 -22.96 28.69
N LEU A 656 -0.77 -23.58 28.76
CA LEU A 656 0.20 -23.43 29.85
C LEU A 656 1.52 -22.77 29.42
N PHE A 657 1.66 -22.33 28.17
CA PHE A 657 2.93 -21.81 27.64
C PHE A 657 3.50 -20.64 28.47
N ASN A 658 2.65 -19.72 28.93
CA ASN A 658 3.07 -18.57 29.74
C ASN A 658 3.51 -19.00 31.15
N ALA A 659 2.85 -19.99 31.73
CA ALA A 659 3.23 -20.59 33.00
C ALA A 659 4.57 -21.33 32.89
N PHE A 660 4.83 -22.02 31.76
CA PHE A 660 6.11 -22.66 31.46
C PHE A 660 7.26 -21.64 31.49
N PHE A 661 7.15 -20.54 30.72
CA PHE A 661 8.21 -19.52 30.68
C PHE A 661 8.40 -18.81 32.03
N ALA A 662 7.32 -18.63 32.80
CA ALA A 662 7.40 -18.01 34.11
C ALA A 662 8.04 -18.91 35.18
N ARG A 663 7.70 -20.21 35.21
CA ARG A 663 8.12 -21.14 36.27
C ARG A 663 9.43 -21.86 35.97
N GLU A 664 9.59 -22.41 34.77
CA GLU A 664 10.80 -23.17 34.41
C GLU A 664 11.97 -22.26 34.05
N LEU A 665 11.69 -21.13 33.39
CA LEU A 665 12.72 -20.22 32.88
C LEU A 665 12.81 -18.90 33.65
N SER A 666 11.99 -18.72 34.68
CA SER A 666 11.96 -17.51 35.53
C SER A 666 11.88 -16.20 34.71
N MET A 667 11.22 -16.23 33.55
CA MET A 667 11.15 -15.06 32.68
C MET A 667 10.17 -14.02 33.23
N SER A 668 10.55 -12.75 33.12
CA SER A 668 9.65 -11.64 33.46
C SER A 668 8.46 -11.57 32.49
N VAL A 669 7.36 -10.97 32.95
CA VAL A 669 6.13 -10.76 32.16
C VAL A 669 6.42 -10.05 30.83
N GLU A 670 7.34 -9.08 30.83
CA GLU A 670 7.77 -8.36 29.62
C GLU A 670 8.44 -9.29 28.60
N ARG A 671 9.33 -10.17 29.07
CA ARG A 671 10.02 -11.13 28.20
C ARG A 671 9.03 -12.15 27.64
N ILE A 672 8.09 -12.66 28.45
CA ILE A 672 7.02 -13.57 28.00
C ILE A 672 6.18 -12.90 26.90
N GLY A 673 5.78 -11.64 27.11
CA GLY A 673 5.05 -10.88 26.09
C GLY A 673 5.85 -10.70 24.79
N THR A 674 7.15 -10.44 24.89
CA THR A 674 8.05 -10.34 23.73
C THR A 674 8.18 -11.67 22.98
N VAL A 675 8.32 -12.79 23.69
CA VAL A 675 8.35 -14.14 23.10
C VAL A 675 7.03 -14.46 22.39
N PHE A 676 5.90 -14.13 23.02
CA PHE A 676 4.58 -14.28 22.40
C PHE A 676 4.47 -13.48 21.09
N SER A 677 4.90 -12.22 21.07
CA SER A 677 4.89 -11.38 19.87
C SER A 677 5.75 -11.92 18.74
N ILE A 678 6.96 -12.38 19.06
CA ILE A 678 7.87 -12.98 18.07
C ILE A 678 7.26 -14.26 17.51
N ALA A 679 6.66 -15.10 18.36
CA ALA A 679 5.99 -16.32 17.94
C ALA A 679 4.79 -16.04 17.02
N GLN A 680 3.97 -15.03 17.32
CA GLN A 680 2.85 -14.61 16.46
C GLN A 680 3.33 -14.08 15.09
N ALA A 681 4.44 -13.32 15.07
CA ALA A 681 5.02 -12.82 13.82
C ALA A 681 5.61 -13.96 12.97
N ALA A 682 6.33 -14.90 13.62
CA ALA A 682 6.87 -16.08 12.97
C ALA A 682 5.75 -16.99 12.42
N GLN A 683 4.68 -17.18 13.20
CA GLN A 683 3.46 -17.86 12.76
C GLN A 683 2.87 -17.23 11.50
N ALA A 684 2.75 -15.90 11.45
CA ALA A 684 2.22 -15.19 10.28
C ALA A 684 3.05 -15.51 9.02
N ALA A 685 4.37 -15.43 9.14
CA ALA A 685 5.29 -15.75 8.05
C ALA A 685 5.20 -17.23 7.63
N ALA A 686 5.06 -18.14 8.59
CA ALA A 686 4.93 -19.56 8.34
C ALA A 686 3.63 -19.89 7.58
N ILE A 687 2.48 -19.36 7.99
CA ILE A 687 1.19 -19.55 7.30
C ILE A 687 1.29 -19.09 5.83
N LEU A 688 1.95 -17.97 5.55
CA LEU A 688 2.19 -17.49 4.18
C LEU A 688 3.09 -18.43 3.37
N GLY A 689 4.01 -19.14 4.03
CA GLY A 689 4.85 -20.18 3.45
C GLY A 689 4.16 -21.52 3.23
N ALA A 690 2.99 -21.78 3.84
CA ALA A 690 2.30 -23.06 3.77
C ALA A 690 2.07 -23.58 2.33
N PRO A 691 1.64 -22.76 1.35
CA PRO A 691 1.45 -23.20 -0.03
C PRO A 691 2.73 -23.75 -0.68
N MET A 692 3.91 -23.26 -0.28
CA MET A 692 5.18 -23.72 -0.85
C MET A 692 5.48 -25.16 -0.41
N VAL A 693 5.23 -25.49 0.86
CA VAL A 693 5.43 -26.83 1.40
C VAL A 693 4.38 -27.80 0.84
N LEU A 694 3.11 -27.39 0.80
CA LEU A 694 2.03 -28.22 0.27
C LEU A 694 2.19 -28.53 -1.22
N ARG A 695 2.73 -27.58 -2.02
CA ARG A 695 3.04 -27.83 -3.44
C ARG A 695 4.21 -28.79 -3.64
N ARG A 696 5.23 -28.73 -2.79
CA ARG A 696 6.43 -29.59 -2.91
C ARG A 696 6.20 -31.01 -2.40
N LEU A 697 5.50 -31.17 -1.28
CA LEU A 697 5.35 -32.47 -0.58
C LEU A 697 3.96 -33.09 -0.78
N GLY A 698 3.08 -32.43 -1.53
CA GLY A 698 1.67 -32.79 -1.62
C GLY A 698 0.88 -32.41 -0.36
N LEU A 699 -0.44 -32.53 -0.42
CA LEU A 699 -1.33 -32.05 0.65
C LEU A 699 -1.14 -32.84 1.97
N THR A 700 -1.26 -34.17 1.94
CA THR A 700 -1.12 -35.00 3.15
C THR A 700 0.33 -35.08 3.63
N GLY A 701 1.29 -35.21 2.71
CA GLY A 701 2.72 -35.23 3.03
C GLY A 701 3.20 -33.91 3.64
N GLY A 702 2.75 -32.78 3.08
CA GLY A 702 3.07 -31.45 3.61
C GLY A 702 2.50 -31.22 5.01
N VAL A 703 1.24 -31.57 5.25
CA VAL A 703 0.63 -31.48 6.60
C VAL A 703 1.40 -32.33 7.61
N ALA A 704 1.68 -33.59 7.26
CA ALA A 704 2.43 -34.50 8.14
C ALA A 704 3.85 -33.98 8.44
N ALA A 705 4.55 -33.43 7.45
CA ALA A 705 5.89 -32.86 7.65
C ALA A 705 5.86 -31.66 8.62
N MET A 706 4.86 -30.78 8.50
CA MET A 706 4.68 -29.65 9.41
C MET A 706 4.34 -30.11 10.83
N GLN A 707 3.44 -31.09 10.98
CA GLN A 707 3.12 -31.68 12.29
C GLN A 707 4.32 -32.37 12.94
N PHE A 708 5.14 -33.05 12.15
CA PHE A 708 6.39 -33.66 12.64
C PHE A 708 7.42 -32.61 13.05
N ALA A 709 7.53 -31.49 12.30
CA ALA A 709 8.37 -30.37 12.68
C ALA A 709 7.90 -29.72 14.01
N SER A 710 6.58 -29.59 14.22
CA SER A 710 6.02 -29.18 15.53
C SER A 710 6.37 -30.16 16.65
N ALA A 711 6.28 -31.47 16.40
CA ALA A 711 6.65 -32.50 17.37
C ALA A 711 8.14 -32.39 17.75
N MET A 712 9.02 -32.20 16.76
CA MET A 712 10.45 -32.02 16.98
C MET A 712 10.73 -30.75 17.78
N ALA A 713 10.06 -29.63 17.47
CA ALA A 713 10.19 -28.40 18.22
C ALA A 713 9.79 -28.57 19.70
N LEU A 714 8.71 -29.31 19.99
CA LEU A 714 8.31 -29.64 21.37
C LEU A 714 9.32 -30.55 22.08
N ALA A 715 9.83 -31.57 21.40
CA ALA A 715 10.83 -32.49 21.96
C ALA A 715 12.13 -31.76 22.31
N LEU A 716 12.56 -30.83 21.46
CA LEU A 716 13.75 -29.99 21.69
C LEU A 716 13.49 -28.91 22.75
N LEU A 717 12.25 -28.46 22.91
CA LEU A 717 11.86 -27.51 23.96
C LEU A 717 11.87 -28.14 25.35
N ALA A 718 11.58 -29.44 25.47
CA ALA A 718 11.53 -30.15 26.75
C ALA A 718 12.81 -30.02 27.61
N PRO A 719 14.04 -30.18 27.07
CA PRO A 719 15.28 -29.97 27.82
C PRO A 719 15.82 -28.53 27.76
N ALA A 720 15.08 -27.56 27.23
CA ALA A 720 15.60 -26.21 27.00
C ALA A 720 15.62 -25.39 28.31
N HIS A 721 16.82 -25.08 28.82
CA HIS A 721 17.02 -24.25 30.02
C HIS A 721 17.44 -22.81 29.69
N SER A 722 17.81 -22.54 28.43
CA SER A 722 18.15 -21.18 27.96
C SER A 722 16.90 -20.46 27.49
N ALA A 723 16.66 -19.26 28.03
CA ALA A 723 15.52 -18.42 27.65
C ALA A 723 15.47 -18.09 26.15
N LEU A 724 16.62 -17.87 25.51
CA LEU A 724 16.68 -17.61 24.07
C LEU A 724 16.38 -18.87 23.25
N ALA A 725 16.96 -20.01 23.63
CA ALA A 725 16.71 -21.27 22.95
C ALA A 725 15.23 -21.67 23.05
N ALA A 726 14.64 -21.56 24.24
CA ALA A 726 13.23 -21.84 24.45
C ALA A 726 12.31 -20.89 23.67
N ALA A 727 12.65 -19.60 23.59
CA ALA A 727 11.90 -18.64 22.78
C ALA A 727 11.91 -18.99 21.28
N VAL A 728 13.08 -19.36 20.73
CA VAL A 728 13.22 -19.76 19.32
C VAL A 728 12.48 -21.06 19.04
N LEU A 729 12.62 -22.06 19.91
CA LEU A 729 11.93 -23.36 19.76
C LEU A 729 10.42 -23.22 19.91
N TYR A 730 9.95 -22.37 20.82
CA TYR A 730 8.53 -22.04 20.94
C TYR A 730 7.98 -21.31 19.71
N ALA A 731 8.73 -20.34 19.17
CA ALA A 731 8.37 -19.68 17.93
C ALA A 731 8.32 -20.66 16.75
N GLY A 732 9.25 -21.62 16.69
CA GLY A 732 9.23 -22.72 15.73
C GLY A 732 8.01 -23.63 15.89
N TYR A 733 7.71 -24.06 17.12
CA TYR A 733 6.52 -24.86 17.45
C TYR A 733 5.23 -24.17 16.97
N MET A 734 5.01 -22.91 17.36
CA MET A 734 3.86 -22.11 16.96
C MET A 734 3.79 -21.95 15.44
N SER A 735 4.94 -21.69 14.81
CA SER A 735 5.02 -21.54 13.36
C SER A 735 4.56 -22.80 12.63
N PHE A 736 5.16 -23.96 12.93
CA PHE A 736 4.82 -25.21 12.25
C PHE A 736 3.40 -25.70 12.59
N GLN A 737 2.93 -25.46 13.82
CA GLN A 737 1.58 -25.86 14.23
C GLN A 737 0.55 -25.16 13.34
N TYR A 738 0.57 -23.83 13.31
CA TYR A 738 -0.42 -23.04 12.59
C TYR A 738 -0.23 -23.09 11.08
N MET A 739 1.00 -23.27 10.60
CA MET A 739 1.30 -23.50 9.18
C MET A 739 0.60 -24.75 8.63
N SER A 740 0.35 -25.76 9.47
CA SER A 740 -0.34 -26.99 9.06
C SER A 740 -1.86 -26.82 8.85
N GLU A 741 -2.49 -25.82 9.49
CA GLU A 741 -3.95 -25.68 9.53
C GLU A 741 -4.61 -25.52 8.16
N PRO A 742 -4.10 -24.67 7.22
CA PRO A 742 -4.70 -24.57 5.88
C PRO A 742 -4.69 -25.91 5.14
N GLY A 743 -3.63 -26.70 5.31
CA GLY A 743 -3.50 -28.03 4.72
C GLY A 743 -4.46 -29.04 5.35
N ILE A 744 -4.62 -29.02 6.68
CA ILE A 744 -5.59 -29.85 7.41
C ILE A 744 -7.02 -29.54 6.92
N TYR A 745 -7.37 -28.27 6.86
CA TYR A 745 -8.71 -27.84 6.46
C TYR A 745 -9.00 -28.18 4.98
N SER A 746 -8.04 -27.94 4.09
CA SER A 746 -8.16 -28.31 2.67
C SER A 746 -8.26 -29.83 2.48
N SER A 747 -7.55 -30.63 3.29
CA SER A 747 -7.63 -32.10 3.25
C SER A 747 -9.04 -32.60 3.55
N LEU A 748 -9.74 -31.94 4.47
CA LEU A 748 -11.13 -32.25 4.78
C LEU A 748 -12.07 -31.77 3.67
N MET A 749 -11.99 -30.49 3.29
CA MET A 749 -12.96 -29.87 2.40
C MET A 749 -12.91 -30.39 0.95
N ASN A 750 -11.74 -30.81 0.47
CA ASN A 750 -11.58 -31.35 -0.88
C ASN A 750 -12.18 -32.77 -1.04
N ARG A 751 -12.53 -33.44 0.06
CA ARG A 751 -12.96 -34.85 0.07
C ARG A 751 -14.39 -35.04 0.58
N VAL A 752 -15.11 -33.94 0.73
CA VAL A 752 -16.49 -33.92 1.20
C VAL A 752 -17.33 -33.20 0.16
N ALA A 753 -18.47 -33.80 -0.18
CA ALA A 753 -19.44 -33.22 -1.10
C ALA A 753 -19.90 -31.83 -0.59
N PRO A 754 -20.17 -30.85 -1.46
CA PRO A 754 -20.52 -29.49 -1.06
C PRO A 754 -21.62 -29.42 0.01
N GLU A 755 -22.63 -30.28 -0.08
CA GLU A 755 -23.80 -30.35 0.81
C GLU A 755 -23.45 -30.90 2.20
N GLN A 756 -22.31 -31.59 2.32
CA GLN A 756 -21.82 -32.20 3.55
C GLN A 756 -20.72 -31.38 4.25
N ARG A 757 -20.18 -30.34 3.59
CA ARG A 757 -19.06 -29.53 4.12
C ARG A 757 -19.40 -28.87 5.46
N GLY A 758 -20.63 -28.37 5.60
CA GLY A 758 -21.11 -27.79 6.86
C GLY A 758 -21.13 -28.81 8.01
N GLY A 759 -21.55 -30.06 7.74
CA GLY A 759 -21.51 -31.16 8.71
C GLY A 759 -20.09 -31.62 9.04
N ALA A 760 -19.21 -31.70 8.04
CA ALA A 760 -17.80 -32.07 8.24
C ALA A 760 -17.05 -31.06 9.12
N SER A 761 -17.25 -29.77 8.86
CA SER A 761 -16.65 -28.68 9.65
C SER A 761 -17.12 -28.75 11.11
N ALA A 762 -18.41 -29.01 11.35
CA ALA A 762 -18.95 -29.17 12.70
C ALA A 762 -18.34 -30.36 13.45
N LEU A 763 -18.21 -31.53 12.82
CA LEU A 763 -17.55 -32.71 13.41
C LEU A 763 -16.08 -32.44 13.72
N ASN A 764 -15.38 -31.76 12.82
CA ASN A 764 -13.99 -31.36 13.02
C ASN A 764 -13.83 -30.50 14.28
N PHE A 765 -14.61 -29.42 14.43
CA PHE A 765 -14.54 -28.57 15.62
C PHE A 765 -14.96 -29.31 16.90
N LEU A 766 -15.97 -30.18 16.83
CA LEU A 766 -16.38 -31.00 17.98
C LEU A 766 -15.21 -31.82 18.51
N VAL A 767 -14.53 -32.55 17.63
CA VAL A 767 -13.37 -33.38 18.00
C VAL A 767 -12.21 -32.54 18.53
N ILE A 768 -11.91 -31.40 17.88
CA ILE A 768 -10.87 -30.48 18.34
C ILE A 768 -11.14 -30.02 19.78
N PHE A 769 -12.34 -29.52 20.06
CA PHE A 769 -12.66 -28.98 21.38
C PHE A 769 -12.74 -30.05 22.47
N VAL A 770 -13.29 -31.24 22.17
CA VAL A 770 -13.26 -32.37 23.11
C VAL A 770 -11.82 -32.73 23.47
N ALA A 771 -10.97 -32.91 22.45
CA ALA A 771 -9.57 -33.28 22.65
C ALA A 771 -8.81 -32.22 23.46
N GLN A 772 -9.00 -30.93 23.16
CA GLN A 772 -8.33 -29.83 23.86
C GLN A 772 -8.84 -29.63 25.29
N ALA A 773 -10.14 -29.81 25.56
CA ALA A 773 -10.69 -29.68 26.91
C ALA A 773 -10.10 -30.73 27.87
N VAL A 774 -9.99 -31.98 27.38
CA VAL A 774 -9.36 -33.07 28.13
C VAL A 774 -7.86 -32.82 28.25
N ALA A 775 -7.19 -32.46 27.15
CA ALA A 775 -5.75 -32.22 27.13
C ALA A 775 -5.31 -31.11 28.12
N ALA A 776 -6.01 -29.99 28.18
CA ALA A 776 -5.67 -28.89 29.11
C ALA A 776 -5.71 -29.35 30.57
N THR A 777 -6.72 -30.15 30.94
CA THR A 777 -6.88 -30.69 32.30
C THR A 777 -5.78 -31.72 32.61
N VAL A 778 -5.51 -32.63 31.68
CA VAL A 778 -4.45 -33.64 31.79
C VAL A 778 -3.08 -32.99 31.90
N ALA A 779 -2.80 -31.96 31.10
CA ALA A 779 -1.54 -31.24 31.13
C ALA A 779 -1.27 -30.61 32.49
N GLY A 780 -2.24 -29.89 33.06
CA GLY A 780 -2.10 -29.30 34.40
C GLY A 780 -1.79 -30.35 35.47
N ALA A 781 -2.43 -31.53 35.40
CA ALA A 781 -2.18 -32.63 36.32
C ALA A 781 -0.79 -33.26 36.15
N ILE A 782 -0.33 -33.44 34.90
CA ILE A 782 1.02 -33.97 34.61
C ILE A 782 2.07 -32.97 35.10
N VAL A 783 1.93 -31.69 34.76
CA VAL A 783 2.90 -30.66 35.13
C VAL A 783 3.01 -30.53 36.66
N ALA A 784 1.88 -30.52 37.37
CA ALA A 784 1.89 -30.41 38.83
C ALA A 784 2.55 -31.61 39.54
N ARG A 785 2.65 -32.79 38.90
CA ARG A 785 3.19 -34.02 39.49
C ARG A 785 4.57 -34.40 38.97
N PHE A 786 4.85 -34.14 37.69
CA PHE A 786 6.03 -34.63 36.96
C PHE A 786 6.82 -33.50 36.28
N GLY A 787 6.35 -32.25 36.31
CA GLY A 787 7.00 -31.10 35.67
C GLY A 787 6.69 -30.98 34.17
N TYR A 788 7.26 -29.95 33.53
CA TYR A 788 6.96 -29.62 32.12
C TYR A 788 7.65 -30.54 31.11
N ALA A 789 8.85 -31.04 31.39
CA ALA A 789 9.59 -31.86 30.43
C ALA A 789 8.85 -33.16 30.04
N PRO A 790 8.29 -33.97 30.97
CA PRO A 790 7.48 -35.14 30.60
C PRO A 790 6.21 -34.78 29.83
N MET A 791 5.57 -33.65 30.16
CA MET A 791 4.40 -33.17 29.42
C MET A 791 4.77 -32.80 27.97
N LEU A 792 5.89 -32.11 27.77
CA LEU A 792 6.37 -31.68 26.45
C LEU A 792 6.78 -32.87 25.59
N MET A 793 7.50 -33.85 26.17
CA MET A 793 7.87 -35.09 25.50
C MET A 793 6.63 -35.93 25.14
N GLY A 794 5.65 -36.00 26.04
CA GLY A 794 4.36 -36.65 25.75
C GLY A 794 3.61 -35.97 24.61
N ALA A 795 3.53 -34.64 24.64
CA ALA A 795 2.91 -33.86 23.56
C ALA A 795 3.64 -34.06 22.22
N ALA A 796 4.99 -34.09 22.23
CA ALA A 796 5.80 -34.36 21.05
C ALA A 796 5.54 -35.76 20.47
N ALA A 797 5.50 -36.80 21.30
CA ALA A 797 5.23 -38.17 20.85
C ALA A 797 3.82 -38.30 20.24
N ILE A 798 2.81 -37.68 20.86
CA ILE A 798 1.43 -37.67 20.35
C ILE A 798 1.34 -36.86 19.05
N ALA A 799 2.05 -35.74 18.93
CA ALA A 799 2.13 -34.94 17.71
C ALA A 799 2.80 -35.70 16.56
N ALA A 800 3.88 -36.44 16.84
CA ALA A 800 4.54 -37.31 15.86
C ALA A 800 3.61 -38.46 15.42
N MET A 801 2.86 -39.05 16.36
CA MET A 801 1.83 -40.04 16.03
C MET A 801 0.74 -39.43 15.12
N ALA A 802 0.27 -38.22 15.41
CA ALA A 802 -0.68 -37.51 14.54
C ALA A 802 -0.11 -37.30 13.13
N ALA A 803 1.16 -36.90 13.01
CA ALA A 803 1.83 -36.74 11.72
C ALA A 803 1.83 -38.04 10.91
N VAL A 804 2.10 -39.19 11.54
CA VAL A 804 2.02 -40.51 10.89
C VAL A 804 0.58 -40.84 10.48
N LEU A 805 -0.42 -40.55 11.31
CA LEU A 805 -1.83 -40.77 10.97
C LEU A 805 -2.27 -39.91 9.78
N PHE A 806 -1.87 -38.64 9.72
CA PHE A 806 -2.13 -37.75 8.59
C PHE A 806 -1.42 -38.21 7.31
N TRP A 807 -0.18 -38.67 7.41
CA TRP A 807 0.58 -39.22 6.28
C TRP A 807 -0.09 -40.47 5.69
N ARG A 808 -0.66 -41.32 6.55
CA ARG A 808 -1.39 -42.55 6.16
C ARG A 808 -2.84 -42.31 5.72
N LEU A 809 -3.33 -41.07 5.69
CA LEU A 809 -4.67 -40.80 5.15
C LEU A 809 -4.73 -41.23 3.67
N PRO A 810 -5.84 -41.85 3.22
CA PRO A 810 -6.02 -42.25 1.83
C PRO A 810 -5.67 -41.09 0.89
N LYS A 811 -4.93 -41.33 -0.19
CA LYS A 811 -4.67 -40.28 -1.19
C LYS A 811 -5.97 -39.98 -1.96
N PRO A 812 -6.18 -38.74 -2.47
CA PRO A 812 -7.32 -38.45 -3.33
C PRO A 812 -7.26 -39.36 -4.57
N ALA A 813 -8.38 -39.92 -5.00
CA ALA A 813 -8.43 -40.58 -6.30
C ALA A 813 -8.13 -39.52 -7.38
N PRO A 814 -7.37 -39.87 -8.44
CA PRO A 814 -7.21 -38.98 -9.58
C PRO A 814 -8.61 -38.62 -10.13
N PRO A 815 -8.81 -37.39 -10.64
CA PRO A 815 -10.07 -37.06 -11.30
C PRO A 815 -10.32 -38.09 -12.40
N ALA A 816 -11.54 -38.65 -12.43
CA ALA A 816 -11.94 -39.53 -13.51
C ALA A 816 -11.75 -38.77 -14.84
N ALA A 817 -11.00 -39.39 -15.76
CA ALA A 817 -10.66 -38.82 -17.05
C ALA A 817 -11.89 -38.61 -17.94
#